data_AF-A0A936ILW9-F1
#
_entry.id   AF-A0A936ILW9-F1
#
_cell.length_a   1.000
_cell.length_b   1.000
_cell.length_c   1.000
_cell.angle_alpha   90.00
_cell.angle_beta   90.00
_cell.angle_gamma   90.00
#
_symmetry.space_group_name_H-M   'P 1'
#
loop_
_entity.id
_entity.type
_entity.pdbx_description
1 polymer ?
#
loop_
_entity_poly.entity_id
_entity_poly.type
_entity_poly.pdbx_seq_one_letter_code
_entity_poly.pdbx_strand_id
1 'polypeptide(L)'
;MPDGIPDRCQQEPDCDFDGIPNRCEIAAGAPDLYGRTTCVPDGVPDSCQPQPDCDSDGFPDRCEIAAGARDLYGPSSCVPDGIPDSCQPAADCDLDGIPDSCEIAGGAADRYGVTTCVPDGIPDICQPQPDCDNDGIPDRCAIAGGAADRYGVTTCVGDGIPDVCQPQPDCDNDGFPDRCAIAGGAADRYGPGTCVGDGIPDVCQREPDCDFDGFPNRCEIAAGEPDRYGRNTCVPDGVPDSCQPQPDCDMDGIPDRCAIAGGAPDRYGVTTCVGDGIPDSCQPQPDCDLDGFPDRCALLGGATNCDGDLLPDSCEPDCNADGTIDDCEEDCNADGTPDECQNLEDCDANGIPDVCELAGNDCNQNGTLDACETDCNGNGIPDDCDVAADPSIDADGDGVPDVCQCLEVDRHRPGSLLLFPKYDNRSVQRTLFTVTNVHPNQTIDVHFVFRDGTTCLEFNYVERLTPKDTITLLTSTVNPALGQGYAYAYAQNTQTGQPVVFNHLIGQALAIDGITSFEYALDAVSFEGIGNGPGTITDLDGDGRRDLDNLEYAPAPDEILIPRFLGQTANSASELVFVDLTGGPAFQVLVDYLVFNDNEEAFSGQHQFNCWQCIPVSQLSGSFSNDFLWNLTTNDQNEIQGLPGQETGWVRFDGRQAFSNFTVIDDPAIYVVLIERNGSYAAADLPFEVCSQTNGSLLPIGPLGDQE
;
A
#
# COMPACT_ATOMS: atom_id res chain seq x y z
N MET A 1 -36.81 -178.88 -15.41
CA MET A 1 -37.15 -180.31 -15.62
C MET A 1 -38.63 -180.47 -15.25
N PRO A 2 -39.45 -181.25 -15.99
CA PRO A 2 -40.87 -181.35 -15.68
C PRO A 2 -41.07 -182.08 -14.34
N ASP A 3 -41.60 -181.38 -13.35
CA ASP A 3 -41.89 -181.91 -12.00
C ASP A 3 -43.25 -182.63 -11.90
N GLY A 4 -44.02 -182.60 -13.00
CA GLY A 4 -45.30 -183.30 -13.13
C GLY A 4 -46.49 -182.54 -12.53
N ILE A 5 -46.31 -181.30 -12.07
CA ILE A 5 -47.41 -180.44 -11.59
C ILE A 5 -47.87 -179.55 -12.77
N PRO A 6 -49.17 -179.49 -13.12
CA PRO A 6 -49.64 -178.58 -14.16
C PRO A 6 -49.36 -177.12 -13.78
N ASP A 7 -48.75 -176.34 -14.69
CA ASP A 7 -48.27 -174.97 -14.47
C ASP A 7 -49.31 -174.03 -13.83
N ARG A 8 -50.60 -174.20 -14.15
CA ARG A 8 -51.72 -173.44 -13.54
C ARG A 8 -51.84 -173.59 -12.01
N CYS A 9 -51.16 -174.56 -11.41
CA CYS A 9 -51.15 -174.82 -9.97
C CYS A 9 -49.86 -174.32 -9.28
N GLN A 10 -48.94 -173.67 -10.02
CA GLN A 10 -47.76 -173.01 -9.47
C GLN A 10 -47.91 -171.50 -9.68
N GLN A 11 -48.21 -170.74 -8.62
CA GLN A 11 -48.15 -169.28 -8.69
C GLN A 11 -46.75 -168.84 -8.28
N GLU A 12 -45.99 -168.31 -9.23
CA GLU A 12 -44.71 -167.62 -8.95
C GLU A 12 -44.84 -166.13 -9.23
N PRO A 13 -44.07 -165.27 -8.53
CA PRO A 13 -44.10 -163.83 -8.77
C PRO A 13 -43.65 -163.49 -10.19
N ASP A 14 -44.48 -162.71 -10.86
CA ASP A 14 -44.33 -162.19 -12.21
C ASP A 14 -44.80 -160.73 -12.14
N CYS A 15 -43.88 -159.77 -12.28
CA CYS A 15 -44.14 -158.36 -12.01
C CYS A 15 -44.81 -157.63 -13.18
N ASP A 16 -44.53 -158.03 -14.41
CA ASP A 16 -45.11 -157.44 -15.61
C ASP A 16 -46.28 -158.28 -16.19
N PHE A 17 -46.55 -159.42 -15.56
CA PHE A 17 -47.67 -160.32 -15.82
C PHE A 17 -47.65 -160.89 -17.25
N ASP A 18 -46.46 -161.04 -17.84
CA ASP A 18 -46.30 -161.59 -19.19
C ASP A 18 -46.39 -163.13 -19.21
N GLY A 19 -46.41 -163.77 -18.03
CA GLY A 19 -46.48 -165.21 -17.83
C GLY A 19 -45.12 -165.88 -17.56
N ILE A 20 -44.03 -165.12 -17.52
CA ILE A 20 -42.67 -165.59 -17.18
C ILE A 20 -42.33 -165.11 -15.76
N PRO A 21 -42.00 -165.99 -14.80
CA PRO A 21 -41.63 -165.55 -13.46
C PRO A 21 -40.36 -164.69 -13.44
N ASN A 22 -40.29 -163.67 -12.58
CA ASN A 22 -39.17 -162.73 -12.46
C ASN A 22 -37.79 -163.43 -12.45
N ARG A 23 -37.66 -164.54 -11.71
CA ARG A 23 -36.41 -165.31 -11.61
C ARG A 23 -35.95 -165.89 -12.95
N CYS A 24 -36.90 -166.22 -13.83
CA CYS A 24 -36.63 -166.75 -15.16
C CYS A 24 -36.24 -165.63 -16.12
N GLU A 25 -36.82 -164.44 -15.96
CA GLU A 25 -36.42 -163.25 -16.73
C GLU A 25 -34.98 -162.82 -16.38
N ILE A 26 -34.64 -162.77 -15.09
CA ILE A 26 -33.28 -162.48 -14.62
C ILE A 26 -32.30 -163.55 -15.15
N ALA A 27 -32.68 -164.83 -15.09
CA ALA A 27 -31.87 -165.91 -15.67
C ALA A 27 -31.76 -165.84 -17.21
N ALA A 28 -32.73 -165.22 -17.89
CA ALA A 28 -32.70 -164.96 -19.32
C ALA A 28 -31.92 -163.67 -19.68
N GLY A 29 -31.44 -162.92 -18.69
CA GLY A 29 -30.56 -161.76 -18.85
C GLY A 29 -31.20 -160.41 -18.54
N ALA A 30 -32.40 -160.37 -17.93
CA ALA A 30 -32.95 -159.12 -17.40
C ALA A 30 -32.08 -158.61 -16.23
N PRO A 31 -31.67 -157.33 -16.23
CA PRO A 31 -30.87 -156.76 -15.14
C PRO A 31 -31.68 -156.62 -13.85
N ASP A 32 -31.05 -156.98 -12.74
CA ASP A 32 -31.49 -156.77 -11.35
C ASP A 32 -30.23 -156.29 -10.61
N LEU A 33 -29.93 -155.00 -10.75
CA LEU A 33 -28.76 -154.34 -10.15
C LEU A 33 -29.15 -153.53 -8.91
N TYR A 34 -30.37 -152.98 -8.87
CA TYR A 34 -30.80 -152.05 -7.84
C TYR A 34 -32.23 -152.35 -7.36
N GLY A 35 -32.37 -152.68 -6.09
CA GLY A 35 -33.68 -152.79 -5.45
C GLY A 35 -34.34 -151.43 -5.20
N ARG A 36 -35.67 -151.41 -5.17
CA ARG A 36 -36.50 -150.18 -5.10
C ARG A 36 -36.15 -149.22 -3.95
N THR A 37 -35.54 -149.74 -2.89
CA THR A 37 -35.12 -148.97 -1.70
C THR A 37 -33.66 -149.15 -1.32
N THR A 38 -32.90 -149.93 -2.08
CA THR A 38 -31.52 -150.33 -1.75
C THR A 38 -30.66 -150.35 -3.00
N CYS A 39 -29.43 -149.86 -2.93
CA CYS A 39 -28.48 -149.90 -4.06
C CYS A 39 -27.84 -151.29 -4.28
N VAL A 40 -28.62 -152.37 -4.09
CA VAL A 40 -28.22 -153.78 -4.29
C VAL A 40 -29.39 -154.58 -4.89
N PRO A 41 -29.13 -155.67 -5.65
CA PRO A 41 -30.15 -156.52 -6.28
C PRO A 41 -31.18 -157.09 -5.28
N ASP A 42 -32.46 -157.15 -5.66
CA ASP A 42 -33.56 -157.61 -4.78
C ASP A 42 -34.39 -158.79 -5.32
N GLY A 43 -34.04 -159.32 -6.48
CA GLY A 43 -34.72 -160.45 -7.12
C GLY A 43 -35.91 -160.04 -8.01
N VAL A 44 -36.09 -158.75 -8.28
CA VAL A 44 -37.05 -158.19 -9.24
C VAL A 44 -36.28 -157.44 -10.33
N PRO A 45 -36.57 -157.65 -11.62
CA PRO A 45 -35.91 -156.91 -12.69
C PRO A 45 -36.01 -155.38 -12.52
N ASP A 46 -34.93 -154.65 -12.79
CA ASP A 46 -34.87 -153.18 -12.67
C ASP A 46 -35.93 -152.49 -13.55
N SER A 47 -36.31 -153.10 -14.68
CA SER A 47 -37.39 -152.62 -15.56
C SER A 47 -38.74 -152.54 -14.87
N CYS A 48 -38.99 -153.39 -13.86
CA CYS A 48 -40.18 -153.34 -13.02
C CYS A 48 -40.05 -152.33 -11.86
N GLN A 49 -38.87 -151.71 -11.67
CA GLN A 49 -38.58 -150.81 -10.55
C GLN A 49 -37.84 -149.52 -10.98
N PRO A 50 -38.35 -148.72 -11.94
CA PRO A 50 -37.65 -147.53 -12.42
C PRO A 50 -37.37 -146.54 -11.28
N GLN A 51 -36.11 -146.12 -11.15
CA GLN A 51 -35.65 -145.13 -10.18
C GLN A 51 -35.38 -143.78 -10.87
N PRO A 52 -35.46 -142.65 -10.14
CA PRO A 52 -34.93 -141.38 -10.61
C PRO A 52 -33.42 -141.48 -10.88
N ASP A 53 -33.04 -141.01 -12.05
CA ASP A 53 -31.68 -140.98 -12.58
C ASP A 53 -31.63 -139.71 -13.47
N CYS A 54 -31.06 -138.64 -12.93
CA CYS A 54 -31.14 -137.30 -13.48
C CYS A 54 -30.29 -137.11 -14.74
N ASP A 55 -29.15 -137.80 -14.82
CA ASP A 55 -28.26 -137.75 -16.00
C ASP A 55 -28.40 -138.97 -16.92
N SER A 56 -29.25 -139.92 -16.53
CA SER A 56 -29.61 -141.12 -17.30
C SER A 56 -28.42 -142.01 -17.62
N ASP A 57 -27.41 -142.05 -16.73
CA ASP A 57 -26.23 -142.88 -16.89
C ASP A 57 -26.44 -144.36 -16.46
N GLY A 58 -27.60 -144.66 -15.86
CA GLY A 58 -27.97 -145.97 -15.36
C GLY A 58 -27.61 -146.22 -13.89
N PHE A 59 -27.07 -145.23 -13.17
CA PHE A 59 -26.94 -145.20 -11.72
C PHE A 59 -28.03 -144.29 -11.13
N PRO A 60 -28.93 -144.81 -10.28
CA PRO A 60 -29.94 -143.97 -9.64
C PRO A 60 -29.33 -142.86 -8.77
N ASP A 61 -29.89 -141.64 -8.78
CA ASP A 61 -29.41 -140.44 -8.06
C ASP A 61 -28.97 -140.75 -6.62
N ARG A 62 -29.81 -141.50 -5.89
CA ARG A 62 -29.54 -141.89 -4.50
C ARG A 62 -28.30 -142.76 -4.32
N CYS A 63 -27.99 -143.59 -5.30
CA CYS A 63 -26.85 -144.47 -5.28
C CYS A 63 -25.58 -143.71 -5.64
N GLU A 64 -25.69 -142.68 -6.48
CA GLU A 64 -24.59 -141.75 -6.74
C GLU A 64 -24.24 -140.93 -5.49
N ILE A 65 -25.25 -140.40 -4.79
CA ILE A 65 -25.05 -139.68 -3.52
C ILE A 65 -24.41 -140.62 -2.48
N ALA A 66 -24.89 -141.87 -2.38
CA ALA A 66 -24.28 -142.87 -1.50
C ALA A 66 -22.84 -143.24 -1.90
N ALA A 67 -22.49 -143.12 -3.18
CA ALA A 67 -21.14 -143.31 -3.71
C ALA A 67 -20.24 -142.06 -3.57
N GLY A 68 -20.78 -140.93 -3.11
CA GLY A 68 -20.03 -139.71 -2.80
C GLY A 68 -20.28 -138.54 -3.74
N ALA A 69 -21.30 -138.58 -4.60
CA ALA A 69 -21.76 -137.39 -5.31
C ALA A 69 -22.23 -136.31 -4.30
N ARG A 70 -21.93 -135.04 -4.59
CA ARG A 70 -22.34 -133.91 -3.74
C ARG A 70 -23.82 -133.63 -3.97
N ASP A 71 -24.53 -133.41 -2.87
CA ASP A 71 -25.92 -132.95 -2.80
C ASP A 71 -25.93 -131.96 -1.61
N LEU A 72 -25.58 -130.71 -1.89
CA LEU A 72 -25.45 -129.63 -0.91
C LEU A 72 -26.64 -128.67 -1.00
N TYR A 73 -27.24 -128.54 -2.18
CA TYR A 73 -28.34 -127.62 -2.43
C TYR A 73 -29.37 -128.23 -3.39
N GLY A 74 -30.57 -127.66 -3.38
CA GLY A 74 -31.61 -127.87 -4.38
C GLY A 74 -31.82 -126.61 -5.22
N PRO A 75 -32.51 -126.69 -6.36
CA PRO A 75 -32.61 -125.61 -7.36
C PRO A 75 -33.40 -124.39 -6.86
N SER A 76 -34.02 -124.50 -5.69
CA SER A 76 -34.75 -123.41 -5.02
C SER A 76 -34.53 -123.37 -3.51
N SER A 77 -33.57 -124.14 -2.99
CA SER A 77 -33.31 -124.25 -1.55
C SER A 77 -31.85 -124.53 -1.26
N CYS A 78 -31.26 -123.82 -0.31
CA CYS A 78 -29.87 -124.02 0.10
C CYS A 78 -29.69 -125.20 1.06
N VAL A 79 -30.38 -126.31 0.78
CA VAL A 79 -30.34 -127.57 1.52
C VAL A 79 -30.37 -128.75 0.53
N PRO A 80 -29.75 -129.89 0.87
CA PRO A 80 -29.75 -131.09 0.03
C PRO A 80 -31.17 -131.57 -0.31
N ASP A 81 -31.42 -131.95 -1.57
CA ASP A 81 -32.75 -132.36 -2.07
C ASP A 81 -32.83 -133.81 -2.57
N GLY A 82 -31.71 -134.54 -2.53
CA GLY A 82 -31.63 -135.93 -2.96
C GLY A 82 -31.31 -136.12 -4.45
N ILE A 83 -30.94 -135.05 -5.16
CA ILE A 83 -30.42 -135.06 -6.53
C ILE A 83 -28.97 -134.53 -6.49
N PRO A 84 -27.99 -135.15 -7.17
CA PRO A 84 -26.63 -134.63 -7.23
C PRO A 84 -26.55 -133.19 -7.76
N ASP A 85 -25.74 -132.34 -7.12
CA ASP A 85 -25.51 -130.93 -7.51
C ASP A 85 -25.01 -130.81 -8.97
N SER A 86 -24.31 -131.84 -9.49
CA SER A 86 -23.87 -131.90 -10.90
C SER A 86 -25.03 -131.89 -11.90
N CYS A 87 -26.19 -132.40 -11.51
CA CYS A 87 -27.43 -132.32 -12.28
C CYS A 87 -28.16 -130.98 -12.12
N GLN A 88 -27.73 -130.15 -11.17
CA GLN A 88 -28.39 -128.90 -10.81
C GLN A 88 -27.41 -127.71 -10.77
N PRO A 89 -26.65 -127.41 -11.84
CA PRO A 89 -25.67 -126.33 -11.80
C PRO A 89 -26.32 -124.97 -11.57
N ALA A 90 -25.85 -124.25 -10.55
CA ALA A 90 -26.23 -122.87 -10.27
C ALA A 90 -25.02 -121.92 -10.42
N ALA A 91 -25.30 -120.62 -10.53
CA ALA A 91 -24.25 -119.60 -10.62
C ALA A 91 -23.47 -119.55 -9.30
N ASP A 92 -22.15 -119.63 -9.40
CA ASP A 92 -21.18 -119.67 -8.32
C ASP A 92 -19.95 -118.90 -8.82
N CYS A 93 -19.78 -117.68 -8.32
CA CYS A 93 -18.81 -116.73 -8.82
C CYS A 93 -17.39 -117.00 -8.33
N ASP A 94 -17.21 -117.58 -7.15
CA ASP A 94 -15.92 -117.89 -6.55
C ASP A 94 -15.50 -119.37 -6.71
N LEU A 95 -16.41 -120.18 -7.26
CA LEU A 95 -16.25 -121.59 -7.61
C LEU A 95 -15.98 -122.48 -6.40
N ASP A 96 -16.48 -122.12 -5.23
CA ASP A 96 -16.32 -122.91 -3.99
C ASP A 96 -17.30 -124.11 -3.91
N GLY A 97 -18.30 -124.14 -4.77
CA GLY A 97 -19.34 -125.16 -4.86
C GLY A 97 -20.65 -124.81 -4.14
N ILE A 98 -20.78 -123.60 -3.58
CA ILE A 98 -22.01 -123.03 -3.03
C ILE A 98 -22.51 -121.97 -4.02
N PRO A 99 -23.79 -122.00 -4.45
CA PRO A 99 -24.29 -120.99 -5.37
C PRO A 99 -24.35 -119.58 -4.75
N ASP A 100 -24.16 -118.54 -5.56
CA ASP A 100 -24.20 -117.12 -5.18
C ASP A 100 -25.43 -116.81 -4.29
N SER A 101 -26.60 -117.30 -4.70
CA SER A 101 -27.87 -117.12 -3.98
C SER A 101 -27.86 -117.73 -2.56
N CYS A 102 -27.11 -118.79 -2.36
CA CYS A 102 -26.96 -119.47 -1.07
C CYS A 102 -25.91 -118.81 -0.19
N GLU A 103 -24.86 -118.25 -0.79
CA GLU A 103 -23.90 -117.41 -0.07
C GLU A 103 -24.57 -116.14 0.45
N ILE A 104 -25.39 -115.47 -0.38
CA ILE A 104 -26.17 -114.29 0.03
C ILE A 104 -27.14 -114.65 1.16
N ALA A 105 -27.84 -115.78 1.05
CA ALA A 105 -28.70 -116.29 2.13
C ALA A 105 -27.92 -116.64 3.41
N GLY A 106 -26.66 -117.05 3.25
CA GLY A 106 -25.69 -117.32 4.32
C GLY A 106 -25.06 -116.08 4.95
N GLY A 107 -25.33 -114.89 4.40
CA GLY A 107 -24.86 -113.60 4.93
C GLY A 107 -23.75 -112.93 4.12
N ALA A 108 -23.42 -113.41 2.93
CA ALA A 108 -22.59 -112.66 1.99
C ALA A 108 -23.30 -111.35 1.63
N ALA A 109 -22.54 -110.26 1.55
CA ALA A 109 -23.08 -108.96 1.19
C ALA A 109 -23.32 -108.90 -0.33
N ASP A 110 -24.51 -108.48 -0.74
CA ASP A 110 -24.87 -108.09 -2.10
C ASP A 110 -25.57 -106.74 -1.96
N ARG A 111 -24.78 -105.67 -1.94
CA ARG A 111 -25.24 -104.30 -1.75
C ARG A 111 -25.19 -103.52 -3.05
N TYR A 112 -24.24 -103.84 -3.93
CA TYR A 112 -23.97 -103.09 -5.16
C TYR A 112 -23.61 -104.02 -6.32
N GLY A 113 -24.14 -103.73 -7.50
CA GLY A 113 -23.74 -104.36 -8.75
C GLY A 113 -22.57 -103.62 -9.43
N VAL A 114 -21.77 -104.34 -10.22
CA VAL A 114 -20.62 -103.78 -10.99
C VAL A 114 -20.99 -102.54 -11.81
N THR A 115 -22.24 -102.45 -12.27
CA THR A 115 -22.74 -101.33 -13.08
C THR A 115 -23.83 -100.49 -12.42
N THR A 116 -24.32 -100.91 -11.25
CA THR A 116 -25.50 -100.34 -10.59
C THR A 116 -25.28 -100.22 -9.10
N CYS A 117 -25.67 -99.11 -8.49
CA CYS A 117 -25.57 -98.92 -7.04
C CYS A 117 -26.72 -99.56 -6.24
N VAL A 118 -27.16 -100.75 -6.70
CA VAL A 118 -28.20 -101.58 -6.08
C VAL A 118 -27.79 -103.06 -6.20
N PRO A 119 -28.29 -103.94 -5.31
CA PRO A 119 -27.98 -105.38 -5.33
C PRO A 119 -28.32 -106.03 -6.68
N ASP A 120 -27.46 -106.92 -7.18
CA ASP A 120 -27.61 -107.58 -8.49
C ASP A 120 -27.65 -109.11 -8.45
N GLY A 121 -27.61 -109.70 -7.24
CA GLY A 121 -27.70 -111.14 -7.03
C GLY A 121 -26.35 -111.86 -7.06
N ILE A 122 -25.24 -111.13 -7.13
CA ILE A 122 -23.88 -111.65 -7.03
C ILE A 122 -23.22 -111.03 -5.79
N PRO A 123 -22.55 -111.81 -4.92
CA PRO A 123 -21.84 -111.26 -3.76
C PRO A 123 -20.85 -110.15 -4.11
N ASP A 124 -20.82 -109.07 -3.32
CA ASP A 124 -19.94 -107.91 -3.48
C ASP A 124 -18.45 -108.33 -3.51
N ILE A 125 -18.07 -109.41 -2.83
CA ILE A 125 -16.70 -109.96 -2.82
C ILE A 125 -16.24 -110.43 -4.21
N CYS A 126 -17.18 -110.88 -5.04
CA CYS A 126 -16.93 -111.23 -6.44
C CYS A 126 -16.94 -110.01 -7.36
N GLN A 127 -17.31 -108.84 -6.85
CA GLN A 127 -17.45 -107.60 -7.60
C GLN A 127 -16.64 -106.44 -6.97
N PRO A 128 -15.31 -106.58 -6.78
CA PRO A 128 -14.52 -105.53 -6.16
C PRO A 128 -14.52 -104.26 -7.03
N GLN A 129 -14.94 -103.15 -6.43
CA GLN A 129 -14.92 -101.82 -7.03
C GLN A 129 -13.89 -100.94 -6.29
N PRO A 130 -13.38 -99.88 -6.94
CA PRO A 130 -12.63 -98.84 -6.25
C PRO A 130 -13.47 -98.24 -5.12
N ASP A 131 -12.90 -98.28 -3.92
CA ASP A 131 -13.42 -97.72 -2.67
C ASP A 131 -12.22 -97.08 -1.97
N CYS A 132 -12.16 -95.76 -2.05
CA CYS A 132 -10.98 -95.00 -1.65
C CYS A 132 -10.84 -94.84 -0.13
N ASP A 133 -11.95 -94.85 0.62
CA ASP A 133 -11.95 -94.74 2.09
C ASP A 133 -12.20 -96.08 2.80
N ASN A 134 -12.41 -97.15 2.03
CA ASN A 134 -12.62 -98.52 2.49
C ASN A 134 -13.83 -98.64 3.43
N ASP A 135 -14.86 -97.82 3.25
CA ASP A 135 -16.09 -97.86 4.05
C ASP A 135 -17.09 -98.94 3.58
N GLY A 136 -16.77 -99.60 2.46
CA GLY A 136 -17.57 -100.63 1.83
C GLY A 136 -18.59 -100.09 0.83
N ILE A 137 -18.57 -98.79 0.50
CA ILE A 137 -19.35 -98.15 -0.56
C ILE A 137 -18.41 -97.79 -1.72
N PRO A 138 -18.61 -98.35 -2.92
CA PRO A 138 -17.81 -97.96 -4.08
C PRO A 138 -17.84 -96.46 -4.36
N ASP A 139 -16.72 -95.87 -4.80
CA ASP A 139 -16.55 -94.44 -5.08
C ASP A 139 -17.71 -93.86 -5.92
N ARG A 140 -18.04 -94.57 -7.01
CA ARG A 140 -19.14 -94.22 -7.91
C ARG A 140 -20.52 -94.16 -7.23
N CYS A 141 -20.73 -95.00 -6.21
CA CYS A 141 -21.98 -95.11 -5.47
C CYS A 141 -22.03 -94.10 -4.34
N ALA A 142 -20.88 -93.76 -3.74
CA ALA A 142 -20.75 -92.61 -2.87
C ALA A 142 -21.13 -91.31 -3.62
N ILE A 143 -20.61 -91.11 -4.85
CA ILE A 143 -20.94 -89.94 -5.69
C ILE A 143 -22.43 -89.91 -6.05
N ALA A 144 -22.99 -91.03 -6.51
CA ALA A 144 -24.43 -91.14 -6.80
C ALA A 144 -25.31 -90.90 -5.56
N GLY A 145 -24.79 -91.23 -4.36
CA GLY A 145 -25.39 -90.97 -3.06
C GLY A 145 -25.25 -89.54 -2.55
N GLY A 146 -24.54 -88.67 -3.28
CA GLY A 146 -24.37 -87.25 -2.96
C GLY A 146 -22.99 -86.85 -2.43
N ALA A 147 -21.99 -87.75 -2.45
CA ALA A 147 -20.61 -87.34 -2.23
C ALA A 147 -20.16 -86.37 -3.33
N ALA A 148 -19.40 -85.35 -2.94
CA ALA A 148 -18.89 -84.36 -3.88
C ALA A 148 -17.74 -84.95 -4.71
N ASP A 149 -17.75 -84.69 -6.01
CA ASP A 149 -16.68 -84.96 -6.99
C ASP A 149 -16.54 -83.70 -7.85
N ARG A 150 -15.99 -82.65 -7.23
CA ARG A 150 -15.87 -81.32 -7.83
C ARG A 150 -14.53 -81.14 -8.52
N TYR A 151 -13.49 -81.83 -8.05
CA TYR A 151 -12.12 -81.72 -8.57
C TYR A 151 -11.38 -83.06 -8.52
N GLY A 152 -10.30 -83.16 -9.28
CA GLY A 152 -9.32 -84.25 -9.21
C GLY A 152 -7.98 -83.75 -8.68
N VAL A 153 -7.11 -84.59 -8.10
CA VAL A 153 -5.81 -84.17 -7.52
C VAL A 153 -4.91 -83.38 -8.50
N THR A 154 -5.16 -83.45 -9.81
CA THR A 154 -4.42 -82.67 -10.82
C THR A 154 -5.30 -81.77 -11.70
N THR A 155 -6.62 -81.84 -11.55
CA THR A 155 -7.59 -81.18 -12.42
C THR A 155 -8.64 -80.45 -11.60
N CYS A 156 -9.09 -79.28 -12.03
CA CYS A 156 -10.15 -78.54 -11.34
C CYS A 156 -11.55 -78.90 -11.83
N VAL A 157 -11.72 -80.18 -12.18
CA VAL A 157 -12.96 -80.84 -12.60
C VAL A 157 -12.96 -82.24 -11.99
N GLY A 158 -14.14 -82.76 -11.65
CA GLY A 158 -14.30 -84.09 -11.05
C GLY A 158 -13.68 -85.20 -11.89
N ASP A 159 -13.03 -86.14 -11.22
CA ASP A 159 -12.28 -87.26 -11.83
C ASP A 159 -12.88 -88.64 -11.52
N GLY A 160 -14.05 -88.67 -10.87
CA GLY A 160 -14.76 -89.90 -10.52
C GLY A 160 -14.34 -90.50 -9.18
N ILE A 161 -13.51 -89.81 -8.40
CA ILE A 161 -13.13 -90.15 -7.04
C ILE A 161 -13.72 -89.08 -6.11
N PRO A 162 -14.42 -89.43 -5.03
CA PRO A 162 -14.95 -88.46 -4.07
C PRO A 162 -13.90 -87.49 -3.53
N ASP A 163 -14.23 -86.20 -3.44
CA ASP A 163 -13.34 -85.13 -2.97
C ASP A 163 -12.78 -85.42 -1.55
N VAL A 164 -13.57 -86.11 -0.70
CA VAL A 164 -13.16 -86.54 0.66
C VAL A 164 -11.93 -87.46 0.65
N CYS A 165 -11.75 -88.23 -0.42
CA CYS A 165 -10.60 -89.09 -0.62
C CYS A 165 -9.42 -88.36 -1.27
N GLN A 166 -9.63 -87.13 -1.73
CA GLN A 166 -8.64 -86.30 -2.36
C GLN A 166 -8.52 -84.95 -1.64
N PRO A 167 -8.25 -84.91 -0.31
CA PRO A 167 -8.18 -83.65 0.41
C PRO A 167 -7.07 -82.77 -0.17
N GLN A 168 -7.41 -81.52 -0.43
CA GLN A 168 -6.47 -80.49 -0.85
C GLN A 168 -6.60 -79.29 0.11
N PRO A 169 -5.57 -78.43 0.20
CA PRO A 169 -5.70 -77.16 0.89
C PRO A 169 -6.87 -76.36 0.33
N ASP A 170 -7.78 -76.00 1.23
CA ASP A 170 -8.98 -75.20 1.00
C ASP A 170 -9.10 -74.27 2.21
N CYS A 171 -8.72 -73.01 2.01
CA CYS A 171 -8.55 -72.06 3.09
C CYS A 171 -9.88 -71.46 3.59
N ASP A 172 -10.90 -71.35 2.75
CA ASP A 172 -12.24 -70.84 3.12
C ASP A 172 -13.27 -71.96 3.38
N ASN A 173 -12.87 -73.22 3.20
CA ASN A 173 -13.64 -74.43 3.44
C ASN A 173 -14.94 -74.48 2.61
N ASP A 174 -14.93 -73.94 1.39
CA ASP A 174 -16.09 -73.95 0.48
C ASP A 174 -16.22 -75.27 -0.33
N GLY A 175 -15.24 -76.16 -0.19
CA GLY A 175 -15.12 -77.43 -0.89
C GLY A 175 -14.48 -77.31 -2.26
N PHE A 176 -13.79 -76.21 -2.56
CA PHE A 176 -13.00 -76.00 -3.79
C PHE A 176 -11.55 -75.66 -3.43
N PRO A 177 -10.55 -76.45 -3.87
CA PRO A 177 -9.17 -76.23 -3.45
C PRO A 177 -8.60 -74.87 -3.88
N ASP A 178 -7.70 -74.32 -3.06
CA ASP A 178 -7.05 -73.02 -3.28
C ASP A 178 -6.51 -72.86 -4.71
N ARG A 179 -5.76 -73.85 -5.18
CA ARG A 179 -5.20 -73.89 -6.54
C ARG A 179 -6.26 -73.81 -7.64
N CYS A 180 -7.45 -74.37 -7.38
CA CYS A 180 -8.54 -74.40 -8.33
C CYS A 180 -9.35 -73.11 -8.28
N ALA A 181 -9.47 -72.49 -7.10
CA ALA A 181 -9.98 -71.13 -6.99
C ALA A 181 -9.09 -70.15 -7.79
N ILE A 182 -7.76 -70.24 -7.67
CA ILE A 182 -6.81 -69.41 -8.44
C ILE A 182 -6.93 -69.67 -9.95
N ALA A 183 -6.96 -70.94 -10.38
CA ALA A 183 -7.16 -71.28 -11.79
C ALA A 183 -8.52 -70.80 -12.34
N GLY A 184 -9.53 -70.68 -11.47
CA GLY A 184 -10.85 -70.11 -11.74
C GLY A 184 -10.92 -68.58 -11.73
N GLY A 185 -9.81 -67.90 -11.42
CA GLY A 185 -9.70 -66.43 -11.43
C GLY A 185 -9.69 -65.76 -10.06
N ALA A 186 -9.57 -66.51 -8.95
CA ALA A 186 -9.27 -65.91 -7.66
C ALA A 186 -7.90 -65.21 -7.70
N ALA A 187 -7.80 -64.06 -7.04
CA ALA A 187 -6.57 -63.30 -6.97
C ALA A 187 -5.56 -63.98 -6.03
N ASP A 188 -4.29 -64.01 -6.44
CA ASP A 188 -3.12 -64.47 -5.69
C ASP A 188 -1.99 -63.46 -5.98
N ARG A 189 -2.13 -62.27 -5.41
CA ARG A 189 -1.26 -61.11 -5.70
C ARG A 189 -0.17 -60.97 -4.64
N TYR A 190 -0.39 -61.46 -3.43
CA TYR A 190 0.54 -61.34 -2.31
C TYR A 190 0.55 -62.59 -1.42
N GLY A 191 1.52 -62.64 -0.51
CA GLY A 191 1.68 -63.71 0.47
C GLY A 191 1.90 -63.13 1.88
N PRO A 192 1.90 -63.94 2.95
CA PRO A 192 2.17 -63.50 4.31
C PRO A 192 3.60 -62.93 4.43
N GLY A 193 3.71 -61.61 4.53
CA GLY A 193 4.97 -60.87 4.57
C GLY A 193 5.66 -60.65 3.22
N THR A 194 5.06 -61.07 2.10
CA THR A 194 5.62 -60.91 0.75
C THR A 194 4.64 -60.24 -0.20
N CYS A 195 5.15 -59.49 -1.17
CA CYS A 195 4.34 -58.75 -2.16
C CYS A 195 4.33 -59.45 -3.52
N VAL A 196 4.28 -60.78 -3.46
CA VAL A 196 4.19 -61.70 -4.58
C VAL A 196 3.27 -62.84 -4.15
N GLY A 197 2.48 -63.37 -5.07
CA GLY A 197 1.57 -64.48 -4.80
C GLY A 197 2.30 -65.73 -4.29
N ASP A 198 1.67 -66.43 -3.36
CA ASP A 198 2.22 -67.60 -2.66
C ASP A 198 1.39 -68.88 -2.89
N GLY A 199 0.40 -68.83 -3.77
CA GLY A 199 -0.44 -69.97 -4.14
C GLY A 199 -1.64 -70.17 -3.22
N ILE A 200 -1.96 -69.20 -2.36
CA ILE A 200 -3.17 -69.16 -1.53
C ILE A 200 -3.98 -67.93 -1.98
N PRO A 201 -5.30 -68.05 -2.24
CA PRO A 201 -6.14 -66.93 -2.62
C PRO A 201 -6.06 -65.75 -1.62
N ASP A 202 -5.97 -64.52 -2.14
CA ASP A 202 -5.89 -63.28 -1.34
C ASP A 202 -7.08 -63.14 -0.37
N VAL A 203 -8.27 -63.67 -0.72
CA VAL A 203 -9.46 -63.69 0.14
C VAL A 203 -9.25 -64.41 1.48
N CYS A 204 -8.31 -65.35 1.51
CA CYS A 204 -7.90 -66.09 2.70
C CYS A 204 -6.76 -65.41 3.49
N GLN A 205 -6.16 -64.37 2.93
CA GLN A 205 -5.03 -63.66 3.51
C GLN A 205 -5.39 -62.22 3.87
N ARG A 206 -6.26 -62.04 4.88
CA ARG A 206 -6.66 -60.69 5.29
C ARG A 206 -5.50 -59.94 5.94
N GLU A 207 -4.94 -59.02 5.18
CA GLU A 207 -3.98 -58.03 5.65
C GLU A 207 -4.64 -56.65 5.74
N PRO A 208 -4.06 -55.69 6.50
CA PRO A 208 -4.50 -54.32 6.47
C PRO A 208 -4.37 -53.74 5.05
N ASP A 209 -5.51 -53.32 4.51
CA ASP A 209 -5.71 -52.69 3.22
C ASP A 209 -6.67 -51.51 3.48
N CYS A 210 -6.17 -50.30 3.33
CA CYS A 210 -6.84 -49.08 3.76
C CYS A 210 -7.75 -48.47 2.69
N ASP A 211 -7.45 -48.67 1.42
CA ASP A 211 -8.27 -48.17 0.30
C ASP A 211 -9.17 -49.26 -0.31
N PHE A 212 -9.02 -50.50 0.16
CA PHE A 212 -9.80 -51.68 -0.18
C PHE A 212 -9.64 -52.10 -1.66
N ASP A 213 -8.48 -51.83 -2.26
CA ASP A 213 -8.18 -52.20 -3.65
C ASP A 213 -7.74 -53.68 -3.82
N GLY A 214 -7.53 -54.38 -2.69
CA GLY A 214 -7.10 -55.76 -2.62
C GLY A 214 -5.57 -55.94 -2.60
N PHE A 215 -4.79 -54.88 -2.42
CA PHE A 215 -3.34 -54.90 -2.23
C PHE A 215 -3.01 -54.37 -0.82
N PRO A 216 -2.29 -55.14 0.02
CA PRO A 216 -2.04 -54.71 1.40
C PRO A 216 -1.16 -53.46 1.48
N ASN A 217 -1.40 -52.61 2.47
CA ASN A 217 -0.65 -51.39 2.76
C ASN A 217 0.88 -51.57 2.65
N ARG A 218 1.41 -52.65 3.23
CA ARG A 218 2.86 -52.95 3.21
C ARG A 218 3.41 -53.11 1.79
N CYS A 219 2.59 -53.64 0.89
CA CYS A 219 2.97 -53.96 -0.47
C CYS A 219 2.85 -52.76 -1.38
N GLU A 220 1.89 -51.89 -1.13
CA GLU A 220 1.82 -50.57 -1.74
C GLU A 220 3.05 -49.73 -1.38
N ILE A 221 3.43 -49.68 -0.09
CA ILE A 221 4.64 -49.00 0.36
C ILE A 221 5.89 -49.58 -0.31
N ALA A 222 5.98 -50.92 -0.41
CA ALA A 222 7.08 -51.58 -1.11
C ALA A 222 7.09 -51.30 -2.63
N ALA A 223 5.93 -51.04 -3.22
CA ALA A 223 5.76 -50.63 -4.62
C ALA A 223 6.08 -49.14 -4.85
N GLY A 224 6.27 -48.36 -3.79
CA GLY A 224 6.72 -46.96 -3.83
C GLY A 224 5.73 -45.95 -3.29
N GLU A 225 4.60 -46.38 -2.73
CA GLU A 225 3.69 -45.46 -2.05
C GLU A 225 4.36 -44.83 -0.81
N PRO A 226 4.24 -43.50 -0.61
CA PRO A 226 4.83 -42.84 0.55
C PRO A 226 4.19 -43.28 1.87
N ASP A 227 5.01 -43.60 2.86
CA ASP A 227 4.65 -43.69 4.28
C ASP A 227 5.66 -42.84 5.04
N ARG A 228 5.40 -41.53 5.08
CA ARG A 228 6.28 -40.54 5.72
C ARG A 228 5.70 -40.08 7.05
N TYR A 229 4.38 -40.04 7.19
CA TYR A 229 3.70 -39.44 8.35
C TYR A 229 2.50 -40.27 8.81
N GLY A 230 2.63 -40.89 9.98
CA GLY A 230 1.52 -41.59 10.62
C GLY A 230 0.44 -40.66 11.15
N ARG A 231 -0.82 -41.08 11.22
CA ARG A 231 -2.00 -40.24 11.50
C ARG A 231 -1.87 -39.27 12.70
N ASN A 232 -1.15 -39.68 13.75
CA ASN A 232 -0.94 -38.90 14.97
C ASN A 232 0.54 -38.60 15.27
N THR A 233 1.46 -38.97 14.38
CA THR A 233 2.91 -38.80 14.54
C THR A 233 3.54 -38.19 13.30
N CYS A 234 4.72 -37.59 13.41
CA CYS A 234 5.46 -37.09 12.25
C CYS A 234 6.57 -38.05 11.84
N VAL A 235 6.25 -39.35 11.89
CA VAL A 235 7.11 -40.47 11.53
C VAL A 235 6.25 -41.56 10.87
N PRO A 236 6.84 -42.43 10.01
CA PRO A 236 6.14 -43.52 9.33
C PRO A 236 5.43 -44.48 10.31
N ASP A 237 4.24 -44.98 9.96
CA ASP A 237 3.44 -45.90 10.80
C ASP A 237 2.93 -47.17 10.11
N GLY A 238 3.35 -47.41 8.86
CA GLY A 238 2.98 -48.60 8.08
C GLY A 238 1.65 -48.49 7.36
N VAL A 239 1.07 -47.30 7.28
CA VAL A 239 -0.11 -46.98 6.47
C VAL A 239 0.32 -45.97 5.39
N PRO A 240 0.01 -46.18 4.10
CA PRO A 240 0.29 -45.21 3.06
C PRO A 240 -0.30 -43.83 3.40
N ASP A 241 0.46 -42.76 3.13
CA ASP A 241 0.03 -41.37 3.39
C ASP A 241 -1.28 -41.04 2.66
N SER A 242 -1.50 -41.63 1.47
CA SER A 242 -2.73 -41.53 0.67
C SER A 242 -3.99 -42.00 1.41
N CYS A 243 -3.84 -42.97 2.30
CA CYS A 243 -4.92 -43.51 3.14
C CYS A 243 -5.12 -42.76 4.45
N GLN A 244 -4.19 -41.87 4.80
CA GLN A 244 -4.28 -41.04 6.00
C GLN A 244 -4.11 -39.56 5.68
N PRO A 245 -4.92 -39.01 4.75
CA PRO A 245 -4.80 -37.62 4.33
C PRO A 245 -4.95 -36.71 5.56
N GLN A 246 -3.92 -35.91 5.77
CA GLN A 246 -3.90 -34.88 6.79
C GLN A 246 -4.12 -33.53 6.13
N PRO A 247 -4.58 -32.51 6.88
CA PRO A 247 -4.48 -31.13 6.45
C PRO A 247 -3.03 -30.82 6.05
N ASP A 248 -2.88 -30.42 4.79
CA ASP A 248 -1.65 -29.98 4.14
C ASP A 248 -2.10 -28.81 3.25
N CYS A 249 -1.84 -27.62 3.73
CA CYS A 249 -2.37 -26.39 3.16
C CYS A 249 -1.62 -25.90 1.92
N ASP A 250 -0.32 -26.18 1.79
CA ASP A 250 0.50 -25.79 0.62
C ASP A 250 0.74 -26.95 -0.36
N MET A 251 0.23 -28.14 -0.03
CA MET A 251 0.25 -29.35 -0.86
C MET A 251 1.68 -29.81 -1.17
N ASP A 252 2.64 -29.54 -0.29
CA ASP A 252 4.04 -29.97 -0.45
C ASP A 252 4.26 -31.44 -0.02
N GLY A 253 3.21 -32.06 0.53
CA GLY A 253 3.20 -33.43 1.02
C GLY A 253 3.64 -33.56 2.48
N ILE A 254 3.85 -32.46 3.21
CA ILE A 254 4.12 -32.41 4.64
C ILE A 254 2.85 -31.91 5.36
N PRO A 255 2.22 -32.72 6.23
CA PRO A 255 1.07 -32.26 7.01
C PRO A 255 1.38 -31.02 7.85
N ASP A 256 0.42 -30.11 7.97
CA ASP A 256 0.52 -28.82 8.70
C ASP A 256 1.18 -28.99 10.07
N ARG A 257 0.67 -29.95 10.86
CA ARG A 257 1.19 -30.27 12.20
C ARG A 257 2.66 -30.70 12.21
N CYS A 258 3.11 -31.36 11.14
CA CYS A 258 4.48 -31.83 10.98
C CYS A 258 5.40 -30.73 10.46
N ALA A 259 4.90 -29.82 9.63
CA ALA A 259 5.60 -28.60 9.28
C ALA A 259 5.86 -27.74 10.54
N ILE A 260 4.85 -27.54 11.39
CA ILE A 260 4.97 -26.78 12.65
C ILE A 260 5.96 -27.46 13.61
N ALA A 261 5.85 -28.79 13.80
CA ALA A 261 6.81 -29.53 14.62
C ALA A 261 8.25 -29.48 14.07
N GLY A 262 8.39 -29.30 12.76
CA GLY A 262 9.65 -29.06 12.06
C GLY A 262 10.19 -27.63 12.16
N GLY A 263 9.45 -26.71 12.78
CA GLY A 263 9.84 -25.33 13.01
C GLY A 263 9.13 -24.29 12.12
N ALA A 264 8.10 -24.67 11.36
CA ALA A 264 7.25 -23.70 10.68
C ALA A 264 6.56 -22.80 11.73
N PRO A 265 6.55 -21.47 11.53
CA PRO A 265 5.88 -20.55 12.44
C PRO A 265 4.35 -20.72 12.36
N ASP A 266 3.71 -20.68 13.53
CA ASP A 266 2.26 -20.69 13.78
C ASP A 266 2.00 -19.65 14.86
N ARG A 267 2.16 -18.37 14.49
CA ARG A 267 2.08 -17.22 15.40
C ARG A 267 0.65 -16.68 15.46
N TYR A 268 -0.10 -16.80 14.38
CA TYR A 268 -1.44 -16.25 14.25
C TYR A 268 -2.35 -17.22 13.48
N GLY A 269 -3.65 -16.98 13.57
CA GLY A 269 -4.68 -17.69 12.81
C GLY A 269 -5.45 -16.71 11.92
N VAL A 270 -6.13 -17.22 10.88
CA VAL A 270 -6.87 -16.35 9.94
C VAL A 270 -7.86 -15.42 10.65
N THR A 271 -8.45 -15.90 11.76
CA THR A 271 -9.45 -15.17 12.56
C THR A 271 -8.99 -14.84 13.98
N THR A 272 -7.79 -15.25 14.38
CA THR A 272 -7.25 -15.09 15.74
C THR A 272 -5.82 -14.56 15.71
N CYS A 273 -5.40 -13.74 16.66
CA CYS A 273 -4.00 -13.28 16.74
C CYS A 273 -3.16 -14.17 17.66
N VAL A 274 -3.43 -15.47 17.58
CA VAL A 274 -2.76 -16.57 18.25
C VAL A 274 -2.77 -17.76 17.30
N GLY A 275 -1.75 -18.62 17.37
CA GLY A 275 -1.61 -19.78 16.50
C GLY A 275 -2.82 -20.73 16.56
N ASP A 276 -3.22 -21.22 15.38
CA ASP A 276 -4.41 -22.05 15.17
C ASP A 276 -4.09 -23.48 14.68
N GLY A 277 -2.80 -23.82 14.58
CA GLY A 277 -2.33 -25.14 14.16
C GLY A 277 -2.16 -25.30 12.65
N ILE A 278 -2.23 -24.22 11.89
CA ILE A 278 -1.90 -24.16 10.46
C ILE A 278 -0.68 -23.23 10.32
N PRO A 279 0.36 -23.60 9.55
CA PRO A 279 1.52 -22.73 9.32
C PRO A 279 1.14 -21.34 8.81
N ASP A 280 1.80 -20.29 9.32
CA ASP A 280 1.59 -18.90 8.91
C ASP A 280 1.80 -18.73 7.38
N SER A 281 2.71 -19.50 6.77
CA SER A 281 2.96 -19.49 5.31
C SER A 281 1.75 -19.89 4.47
N CYS A 282 0.82 -20.65 5.04
CA CYS A 282 -0.43 -21.05 4.40
C CYS A 282 -1.60 -20.12 4.70
N GLN A 283 -1.39 -19.16 5.60
CA GLN A 283 -2.37 -18.16 5.98
C GLN A 283 -1.84 -16.75 5.69
N PRO A 284 -1.38 -16.46 4.45
CA PRO A 284 -0.83 -15.15 4.15
C PRO A 284 -1.91 -14.09 4.37
N GLN A 285 -1.65 -13.22 5.32
CA GLN A 285 -2.42 -12.02 5.58
C GLN A 285 -1.61 -10.81 5.11
N PRO A 286 -2.26 -9.67 4.84
CA PRO A 286 -1.57 -8.40 4.71
C PRO A 286 -0.64 -8.19 5.92
N ASP A 287 0.63 -7.99 5.59
CA ASP A 287 1.75 -7.72 6.48
C ASP A 287 2.61 -6.73 5.70
N CYS A 288 2.35 -5.46 5.92
CA CYS A 288 2.93 -4.37 5.14
C CYS A 288 4.36 -4.02 5.56
N ASP A 289 4.73 -4.21 6.82
CA ASP A 289 6.08 -3.97 7.34
C ASP A 289 7.00 -5.20 7.30
N LEU A 290 6.43 -6.36 6.93
CA LEU A 290 7.10 -7.65 6.74
C LEU A 290 7.76 -8.18 8.02
N ASP A 291 7.22 -7.85 9.19
CA ASP A 291 7.75 -8.31 10.48
C ASP A 291 7.27 -9.73 10.85
N GLY A 292 6.36 -10.30 10.06
CA GLY A 292 5.75 -11.61 10.25
C GLY A 292 4.55 -11.58 11.21
N PHE A 293 3.96 -10.42 11.45
CA PHE A 293 2.75 -10.20 12.24
C PHE A 293 1.72 -9.44 11.39
N PRO A 294 0.56 -10.04 11.07
CA PRO A 294 -0.42 -9.40 10.18
C PRO A 294 -0.92 -8.06 10.71
N ASP A 295 -1.22 -7.15 9.79
CA ASP A 295 -1.72 -5.79 10.03
C ASP A 295 -2.86 -5.76 11.05
N ARG A 296 -3.87 -6.62 10.83
CA ARG A 296 -5.02 -6.80 11.73
C ARG A 296 -4.59 -7.14 13.16
N CYS A 297 -3.57 -7.97 13.31
CA CYS A 297 -3.08 -8.38 14.60
C CYS A 297 -2.22 -7.28 15.24
N ALA A 298 -1.45 -6.53 14.47
CA ALA A 298 -0.75 -5.34 14.93
C ALA A 298 -1.73 -4.32 15.53
N LEU A 299 -2.85 -4.02 14.83
CA LEU A 299 -3.91 -3.14 15.31
C LEU A 299 -4.56 -3.63 16.60
N LEU A 300 -4.90 -4.92 16.70
CA LEU A 300 -5.41 -5.53 17.94
C LEU A 300 -4.39 -5.49 19.09
N GLY A 301 -3.09 -5.48 18.77
CA GLY A 301 -1.97 -5.33 19.68
C GLY A 301 -1.72 -3.89 20.15
N GLY A 302 -2.43 -2.91 19.60
CA GLY A 302 -2.30 -1.49 19.94
C GLY A 302 -1.42 -0.69 18.99
N ALA A 303 -1.17 -1.18 17.77
CA ALA A 303 -0.68 -0.32 16.70
C ALA A 303 -1.67 0.84 16.45
N THR A 304 -1.13 1.99 16.08
CA THR A 304 -1.92 3.20 15.81
C THR A 304 -2.56 3.10 14.42
N ASN A 305 -3.76 3.66 14.28
CA ASN A 305 -4.56 3.80 13.06
C ASN A 305 -5.40 5.06 13.27
N CYS A 306 -4.89 6.19 12.82
CA CYS A 306 -5.48 7.49 13.14
C CYS A 306 -6.59 7.90 12.15
N ASP A 307 -6.55 7.40 10.92
CA ASP A 307 -7.48 7.72 9.82
C ASP A 307 -8.73 6.79 9.80
N GLY A 308 -8.65 5.60 10.40
CA GLY A 308 -9.73 4.64 10.50
C GLY A 308 -9.80 3.58 9.38
N ASP A 309 -8.81 3.46 8.49
CA ASP A 309 -8.91 2.60 7.30
C ASP A 309 -8.62 1.10 7.51
N LEU A 310 -8.20 0.71 8.72
CA LEU A 310 -7.80 -0.64 9.12
C LEU A 310 -6.42 -1.09 8.61
N LEU A 311 -5.56 -0.16 8.23
CA LEU A 311 -4.12 -0.31 8.04
C LEU A 311 -3.37 0.30 9.26
N PRO A 312 -2.29 -0.32 9.76
CA PRO A 312 -1.47 0.31 10.79
C PRO A 312 -0.73 1.53 10.24
N ASP A 313 -0.64 2.60 11.03
CA ASP A 313 0.05 3.85 10.64
C ASP A 313 1.50 3.57 10.17
N SER A 314 2.18 2.59 10.77
CA SER A 314 3.56 2.21 10.40
C SER A 314 3.73 1.72 8.97
N CYS A 315 2.63 1.46 8.27
CA CYS A 315 2.59 0.97 6.91
C CYS A 315 2.07 1.97 5.90
N GLU A 316 1.76 3.16 6.36
CA GLU A 316 1.21 4.23 5.55
C GLU A 316 2.31 5.23 5.19
N PRO A 317 2.08 6.02 4.13
CA PRO A 317 2.97 7.10 3.79
C PRO A 317 3.09 8.09 4.97
N ASP A 318 4.34 8.37 5.34
CA ASP A 318 4.74 9.41 6.27
C ASP A 318 5.88 10.14 5.55
N CYS A 319 5.56 11.26 4.92
CA CYS A 319 6.47 11.97 4.03
C CYS A 319 7.61 12.67 4.78
N ASN A 320 7.39 13.10 6.03
CA ASN A 320 8.30 13.89 6.86
C ASN A 320 9.04 13.00 7.91
N ALA A 321 8.61 11.74 8.05
CA ALA A 321 9.09 10.73 8.98
C ALA A 321 8.96 11.14 10.46
N ASP A 322 7.90 11.89 10.81
CA ASP A 322 7.67 12.38 12.16
C ASP A 322 6.93 11.37 13.08
N GLY A 323 6.36 10.32 12.48
CA GLY A 323 5.60 9.27 13.16
C GLY A 323 4.08 9.45 13.11
N THR A 324 3.58 10.49 12.44
CA THR A 324 2.19 10.69 12.03
C THR A 324 2.11 10.38 10.53
N ILE A 325 1.05 9.72 10.10
CA ILE A 325 0.87 9.42 8.67
C ILE A 325 0.25 10.59 7.95
N ASP A 326 0.48 10.66 6.65
CA ASP A 326 0.02 11.76 5.81
C ASP A 326 -1.51 12.00 6.01
N ASP A 327 -2.34 10.96 6.03
CA ASP A 327 -3.81 11.08 6.15
C ASP A 327 -4.30 11.65 7.51
N CYS A 328 -3.40 11.79 8.49
CA CYS A 328 -3.69 12.32 9.84
C CYS A 328 -3.02 13.66 10.13
N GLU A 329 -2.33 14.22 9.15
CA GLU A 329 -1.73 15.54 9.20
C GLU A 329 -2.72 16.61 8.69
N GLU A 330 -2.39 17.88 8.91
CA GLU A 330 -3.20 19.00 8.40
C GLU A 330 -3.00 19.12 6.88
N ASP A 331 -4.11 19.18 6.15
CA ASP A 331 -4.20 19.49 4.72
C ASP A 331 -5.20 20.63 4.56
N CYS A 332 -4.73 21.86 4.74
CA CYS A 332 -5.60 23.02 4.78
C CYS A 332 -6.17 23.37 3.39
N ASN A 333 -5.46 22.99 2.31
CA ASN A 333 -5.87 23.24 0.94
C ASN A 333 -6.76 22.12 0.36
N ALA A 334 -6.89 21.01 1.09
CA ALA A 334 -7.71 19.84 0.80
C ALA A 334 -7.39 19.18 -0.57
N ASP A 335 -6.11 19.20 -0.96
CA ASP A 335 -5.65 18.59 -2.22
C ASP A 335 -5.28 17.11 -2.09
N GLY A 336 -5.33 16.57 -0.86
CA GLY A 336 -5.02 15.19 -0.53
C GLY A 336 -3.53 14.93 -0.27
N THR A 337 -2.72 15.99 -0.15
CA THR A 337 -1.34 15.92 0.32
C THR A 337 -1.21 16.79 1.57
N PRO A 338 -0.59 16.34 2.66
CA PRO A 338 -0.43 17.18 3.85
C PRO A 338 0.42 18.41 3.60
N ASP A 339 0.16 19.48 4.35
CA ASP A 339 0.85 20.76 4.22
C ASP A 339 2.38 20.60 4.39
N GLU A 340 2.82 19.73 5.31
CA GLU A 340 4.24 19.46 5.59
C GLU A 340 4.94 18.65 4.47
N CYS A 341 4.17 17.93 3.66
CA CYS A 341 4.64 17.19 2.49
C CYS A 341 4.69 18.05 1.22
N GLN A 342 4.13 19.24 1.30
CA GLN A 342 4.07 20.18 0.20
C GLN A 342 5.10 21.29 0.39
N ASN A 343 5.59 21.83 -0.72
CA ASN A 343 6.39 23.05 -0.68
C ASN A 343 5.47 24.23 -0.96
N LEU A 344 4.61 24.53 0.01
CA LEU A 344 3.68 25.65 -0.04
C LEU A 344 4.43 26.96 0.28
N GLU A 345 3.95 28.06 -0.28
CA GLU A 345 4.48 29.38 0.04
C GLU A 345 4.05 29.76 1.47
N ASP A 346 5.02 30.22 2.25
CA ASP A 346 4.91 30.77 3.60
C ASP A 346 5.73 32.06 3.56
N CYS A 347 5.09 33.14 3.14
CA CYS A 347 5.79 34.38 2.83
C CYS A 347 6.25 35.13 4.08
N ASP A 348 5.52 34.98 5.19
CA ASP A 348 5.77 35.65 6.46
C ASP A 348 6.68 34.81 7.38
N ALA A 349 6.97 33.58 6.97
CA ALA A 349 7.83 32.60 7.61
C ALA A 349 7.35 32.22 9.02
N ASN A 350 6.04 32.22 9.25
CA ASN A 350 5.45 31.89 10.54
C ASN A 350 5.31 30.37 10.78
N GLY A 351 5.53 29.56 9.74
CA GLY A 351 5.45 28.10 9.76
C GLY A 351 4.06 27.53 9.40
N ILE A 352 3.12 28.39 9.02
CA ILE A 352 1.82 28.03 8.47
C ILE A 352 1.83 28.47 6.99
N PRO A 353 1.46 27.61 6.04
CA PRO A 353 1.36 28.02 4.65
C PRO A 353 0.34 29.14 4.40
N ASP A 354 0.63 30.03 3.46
CA ASP A 354 -0.21 31.19 3.11
C ASP A 354 -1.67 30.77 2.84
N VAL A 355 -1.85 29.65 2.12
CA VAL A 355 -3.17 29.10 1.76
C VAL A 355 -4.03 28.70 2.98
N CYS A 356 -3.41 28.38 4.11
CA CYS A 356 -4.10 28.07 5.36
C CYS A 356 -4.52 29.33 6.13
N GLU A 357 -3.99 30.49 5.75
CA GLU A 357 -4.13 31.75 6.48
C GLU A 357 -5.00 32.79 5.78
N LEU A 358 -5.37 32.56 4.52
CA LEU A 358 -6.20 33.47 3.72
C LEU A 358 -7.54 33.85 4.38
N ALA A 359 -8.08 32.98 5.23
CA ALA A 359 -9.38 33.19 5.86
C ALA A 359 -9.36 34.34 6.89
N GLY A 360 -9.64 35.56 6.43
CA GLY A 360 -9.69 36.77 7.25
C GLY A 360 -8.45 37.65 7.16
N ASN A 361 -7.45 37.23 6.38
CA ASN A 361 -6.18 37.93 6.12
C ASN A 361 -5.93 38.04 4.60
N ASP A 362 -6.99 38.14 3.81
CA ASP A 362 -6.97 38.41 2.36
C ASP A 362 -8.08 39.45 2.10
N CYS A 363 -7.76 40.71 2.38
CA CYS A 363 -8.73 41.81 2.42
C CYS A 363 -9.30 42.15 1.03
N ASN A 364 -8.54 41.91 -0.04
CA ASN A 364 -8.92 42.14 -1.43
C ASN A 364 -9.42 40.86 -2.15
N GLN A 365 -9.37 39.69 -1.50
CA GLN A 365 -9.78 38.38 -2.00
C GLN A 365 -9.04 37.97 -3.29
N ASN A 366 -7.77 38.32 -3.41
CA ASN A 366 -6.96 38.02 -4.58
C ASN A 366 -6.24 36.65 -4.47
N GLY A 367 -6.30 36.01 -3.30
CA GLY A 367 -5.67 34.72 -3.01
C GLY A 367 -4.21 34.80 -2.55
N THR A 368 -3.67 35.99 -2.31
CA THR A 368 -2.44 36.22 -1.55
C THR A 368 -2.78 36.67 -0.13
N LEU A 369 -1.95 36.25 0.83
CA LEU A 369 -2.10 36.69 2.21
C LEU A 369 -1.69 38.16 2.31
N ASP A 370 -2.43 38.97 3.05
CA ASP A 370 -2.18 40.40 3.24
C ASP A 370 -0.72 40.67 3.68
N ALA A 371 -0.15 39.80 4.53
CA ALA A 371 1.25 39.93 4.98
C ALA A 371 2.29 39.73 3.85
N CYS A 372 1.90 39.09 2.75
CA CYS A 372 2.72 38.90 1.55
C CYS A 372 2.58 40.04 0.54
N GLU A 373 1.64 40.95 0.75
CA GLU A 373 1.35 42.03 -0.17
C GLU A 373 2.23 43.25 0.13
N THR A 374 2.23 44.20 -0.80
CA THR A 374 3.03 45.42 -0.62
C THR A 374 2.32 46.30 0.40
N ASP A 375 3.00 46.56 1.51
CA ASP A 375 2.64 47.56 2.52
C ASP A 375 3.78 48.56 2.59
N CYS A 376 3.65 49.62 1.82
CA CYS A 376 4.69 50.60 1.66
C CYS A 376 4.79 51.57 2.85
N ASN A 377 3.72 51.72 3.64
CA ASN A 377 3.66 52.63 4.78
C ASN A 377 3.93 51.91 6.12
N GLY A 378 3.98 50.58 6.12
CA GLY A 378 4.35 49.74 7.25
C GLY A 378 3.28 49.62 8.34
N ASN A 379 2.01 49.84 8.01
CA ASN A 379 0.91 49.82 8.98
C ASN A 379 0.29 48.41 9.18
N GLY A 380 0.72 47.41 8.41
CA GLY A 380 0.23 46.03 8.42
C GLY A 380 -1.03 45.78 7.58
N ILE A 381 -1.42 46.73 6.73
CA ILE A 381 -2.52 46.63 5.77
C ILE A 381 -1.91 46.81 4.37
N PRO A 382 -2.20 45.93 3.40
CA PRO A 382 -1.73 46.10 2.03
C PRO A 382 -2.19 47.42 1.41
N ASP A 383 -1.36 48.00 0.56
CA ASP A 383 -1.61 49.24 -0.18
C ASP A 383 -2.99 49.22 -0.86
N ASP A 384 -3.31 48.13 -1.54
CA ASP A 384 -4.58 47.86 -2.21
C ASP A 384 -5.79 48.06 -1.27
N CYS A 385 -5.65 47.61 -0.03
CA CYS A 385 -6.68 47.62 0.98
C CYS A 385 -6.75 48.95 1.72
N ASP A 386 -5.60 49.60 1.92
CA ASP A 386 -5.53 50.98 2.39
C ASP A 386 -6.26 51.93 1.42
N VAL A 387 -5.96 51.84 0.12
CA VAL A 387 -6.61 52.65 -0.92
C VAL A 387 -8.10 52.31 -1.06
N ALA A 388 -8.48 51.04 -0.93
CA ALA A 388 -9.89 50.65 -0.92
C ALA A 388 -10.65 51.19 0.30
N ALA A 389 -9.99 51.28 1.46
CA ALA A 389 -10.57 51.80 2.70
C ALA A 389 -10.67 53.34 2.70
N ASP A 390 -9.64 54.03 2.19
CA ASP A 390 -9.59 55.48 2.05
C ASP A 390 -9.01 55.90 0.68
N PRO A 391 -9.87 56.08 -0.34
CA PRO A 391 -9.40 56.52 -1.67
C PRO A 391 -8.81 57.94 -1.70
N SER A 392 -8.81 58.68 -0.58
CA SER A 392 -8.19 60.01 -0.52
C SER A 392 -6.68 59.98 -0.31
N ILE A 393 -6.12 58.82 0.01
CA ILE A 393 -4.68 58.62 0.17
C ILE A 393 -3.97 58.31 -1.16
N ASP A 394 -4.72 58.08 -2.24
CA ASP A 394 -4.23 57.87 -3.62
C ASP A 394 -4.86 58.96 -4.50
N ALA A 395 -4.29 60.16 -4.46
CA ALA A 395 -4.91 61.33 -5.08
C ALA A 395 -4.82 61.27 -6.62
N ASP A 396 -3.82 60.57 -7.17
CA ASP A 396 -3.62 60.45 -8.61
C ASP A 396 -4.25 59.20 -9.23
N GLY A 397 -4.67 58.23 -8.39
CA GLY A 397 -5.47 57.06 -8.74
C GLY A 397 -4.65 55.95 -9.37
N ASP A 398 -3.36 55.84 -9.05
CA ASP A 398 -2.46 54.85 -9.62
C ASP A 398 -2.44 53.51 -8.86
N GLY A 399 -3.09 53.44 -7.70
CA GLY A 399 -3.20 52.25 -6.85
C GLY A 399 -2.15 52.13 -5.76
N VAL A 400 -1.24 53.09 -5.61
CA VAL A 400 -0.24 53.16 -4.53
C VAL A 400 -0.59 54.35 -3.63
N PRO A 401 -0.58 54.22 -2.29
CA PRO A 401 -0.75 55.39 -1.42
C PRO A 401 0.28 56.50 -1.72
N ASP A 402 -0.17 57.76 -1.81
CA ASP A 402 0.64 58.96 -2.07
C ASP A 402 1.85 59.07 -1.12
N VAL A 403 1.71 58.60 0.13
CA VAL A 403 2.79 58.59 1.13
C VAL A 403 3.98 57.71 0.72
N CYS A 404 3.74 56.74 -0.15
CA CYS A 404 4.74 55.82 -0.68
C CYS A 404 5.23 56.22 -2.07
N GLN A 405 4.65 57.29 -2.60
CA GLN A 405 5.02 57.85 -3.87
C GLN A 405 5.87 59.10 -3.69
N CYS A 406 6.88 59.22 -4.53
CA CYS A 406 7.66 60.44 -4.66
C CYS A 406 6.91 61.47 -5.52
N LEU A 407 5.87 62.08 -4.96
CA LEU A 407 5.10 63.10 -5.64
C LEU A 407 5.85 64.45 -5.68
N GLU A 408 5.74 65.17 -6.80
CA GLU A 408 6.26 66.53 -6.93
C GLU A 408 5.46 67.50 -6.04
N VAL A 409 6.15 68.30 -5.22
CA VAL A 409 5.51 69.25 -4.30
C VAL A 409 5.47 70.66 -4.91
N ASP A 410 4.27 71.20 -5.14
CA ASP A 410 4.10 72.59 -5.61
C ASP A 410 4.13 73.60 -4.45
N ARG A 411 5.23 74.36 -4.36
CA ARG A 411 5.43 75.41 -3.35
C ARG A 411 4.81 76.77 -3.69
N HIS A 412 4.08 76.91 -4.81
CA HIS A 412 3.39 78.17 -5.18
C HIS A 412 1.99 78.31 -4.57
N ARG A 413 1.72 77.63 -3.45
CA ARG A 413 0.45 77.70 -2.71
C ARG A 413 0.59 78.56 -1.46
N PRO A 414 -0.45 79.31 -1.04
CA PRO A 414 -0.39 80.09 0.19
C PRO A 414 -0.20 79.21 1.42
N GLY A 415 0.82 79.50 2.22
CA GLY A 415 1.22 78.69 3.36
C GLY A 415 0.93 79.33 4.71
N SER A 416 1.26 78.59 5.78
CA SER A 416 1.32 79.11 7.15
C SER A 416 2.74 79.53 7.53
N LEU A 417 3.74 78.94 6.87
CA LEU A 417 5.15 79.24 7.05
C LEU A 417 5.79 79.51 5.67
N LEU A 418 6.64 80.54 5.63
CA LEU A 418 7.36 81.00 4.44
C LEU A 418 8.86 81.00 4.72
N LEU A 419 9.65 80.27 3.94
CA LEU A 419 11.11 80.28 4.02
C LEU A 419 11.69 81.21 2.94
N PHE A 420 12.59 82.09 3.36
CA PHE A 420 13.36 83.02 2.54
C PHE A 420 14.84 82.57 2.53
N PRO A 421 15.31 81.93 1.43
CA PRO A 421 16.62 81.28 1.41
C PRO A 421 17.82 82.22 1.62
N LYS A 422 17.69 83.51 1.28
CA LYS A 422 18.79 84.49 1.39
C LYS A 422 18.33 85.88 1.76
N TYR A 423 19.04 86.50 2.70
CA TYR A 423 19.13 87.95 2.87
C TYR A 423 20.59 88.41 2.90
N ASP A 424 20.83 89.66 2.50
CA ASP A 424 22.13 90.30 2.54
C ASP A 424 22.02 91.73 3.06
N ASN A 425 22.53 91.95 4.28
CA ASN A 425 22.55 93.25 4.96
C ASN A 425 23.93 93.92 4.91
N ARG A 426 24.88 93.42 4.09
CA ARG A 426 26.19 94.05 3.93
C ARG A 426 26.05 95.43 3.26
N SER A 427 27.07 96.28 3.42
CA SER A 427 26.99 97.74 3.22
C SER A 427 26.51 98.25 1.85
N VAL A 428 26.55 97.42 0.79
CA VAL A 428 26.17 97.80 -0.59
C VAL A 428 24.92 97.06 -1.06
N GLN A 429 24.50 96.03 -0.34
CA GLN A 429 23.39 95.15 -0.71
C GLN A 429 22.10 95.57 0.02
N ARG A 430 20.96 95.30 -0.63
CA ARG A 430 19.63 95.57 -0.10
C ARG A 430 18.73 94.39 -0.40
N THR A 431 18.25 93.72 0.64
CA THR A 431 17.18 92.72 0.52
C THR A 431 15.86 93.26 1.05
N LEU A 432 14.81 93.11 0.26
CA LEU A 432 13.44 93.42 0.63
C LEU A 432 12.67 92.11 0.77
N PHE A 433 12.02 91.91 1.91
CA PHE A 433 11.04 90.83 2.06
C PHE A 433 9.65 91.44 1.96
N THR A 434 8.79 90.82 1.15
CA THR A 434 7.39 91.17 1.05
C THR A 434 6.56 89.98 1.50
N VAL A 435 5.62 90.19 2.41
CA VAL A 435 4.64 89.18 2.84
C VAL A 435 3.25 89.78 2.74
N THR A 436 2.33 89.02 2.16
CA THR A 436 0.92 89.42 1.99
C THR A 436 0.01 88.40 2.66
N ASN A 437 -0.94 88.89 3.44
CA ASN A 437 -2.06 88.12 3.94
C ASN A 437 -3.21 88.18 2.92
N VAL A 438 -3.49 87.07 2.24
CA VAL A 438 -4.56 87.02 1.23
C VAL A 438 -5.94 86.67 1.80
N HIS A 439 -6.04 86.34 3.09
CA HIS A 439 -7.31 85.95 3.70
C HIS A 439 -8.30 87.13 3.71
N PRO A 440 -9.59 86.90 3.39
CA PRO A 440 -10.52 87.99 3.21
C PRO A 440 -10.86 88.78 4.48
N ASN A 441 -10.86 88.13 5.66
CA ASN A 441 -11.47 88.67 6.88
C ASN A 441 -10.66 88.46 8.19
N GLN A 442 -9.49 87.83 8.14
CA GLN A 442 -8.74 87.42 9.36
C GLN A 442 -7.42 88.17 9.42
N THR A 443 -7.17 88.76 10.59
CA THR A 443 -5.91 89.41 10.95
C THR A 443 -4.98 88.38 11.58
N ILE A 444 -3.70 88.44 11.24
CA ILE A 444 -2.68 87.53 11.77
C ILE A 444 -1.42 88.31 12.15
N ASP A 445 -0.68 87.83 13.15
CA ASP A 445 0.69 88.29 13.41
C ASP A 445 1.66 87.39 12.62
N VAL A 446 2.57 88.00 11.86
CA VAL A 446 3.61 87.28 11.11
C VAL A 446 4.92 87.43 11.86
N HIS A 447 5.49 86.33 12.31
CA HIS A 447 6.75 86.30 13.03
C HIS A 447 7.88 85.92 12.10
N PHE A 448 8.76 86.88 11.82
CA PHE A 448 9.99 86.71 11.07
C PHE A 448 11.14 86.32 12.01
N VAL A 449 11.81 85.22 11.67
CA VAL A 449 13.02 84.75 12.34
C VAL A 449 14.17 84.81 11.34
N PHE A 450 15.11 85.70 11.57
CA PHE A 450 16.34 85.83 10.79
C PHE A 450 17.44 84.98 11.41
N ARG A 451 18.10 84.14 10.60
CA ARG A 451 19.26 83.33 11.01
C ARG A 451 20.52 83.87 10.33
N ASP A 452 21.47 84.30 11.14
CA ASP A 452 22.77 84.75 10.63
C ASP A 452 23.60 83.55 10.16
N GLY A 453 24.05 83.56 8.92
CA GLY A 453 24.73 82.42 8.31
C GLY A 453 26.17 82.18 8.78
N THR A 454 26.76 83.08 9.58
CA THR A 454 28.10 82.86 10.15
C THR A 454 28.02 82.38 11.59
N THR A 455 27.15 83.00 12.38
CA THR A 455 27.02 82.74 13.82
C THR A 455 25.87 81.77 14.14
N CYS A 456 25.00 81.52 13.17
CA CYS A 456 23.78 80.74 13.30
C CYS A 456 22.82 81.31 14.36
N LEU A 457 22.99 82.57 14.78
CA LEU A 457 22.17 83.20 15.81
C LEU A 457 20.88 83.77 15.22
N GLU A 458 19.85 83.85 16.07
CA GLU A 458 18.53 84.35 15.70
C GLU A 458 18.37 85.84 15.96
N PHE A 459 17.56 86.46 15.11
CA PHE A 459 16.95 87.74 15.36
C PHE A 459 15.46 87.69 14.99
N ASN A 460 14.61 88.10 15.92
CA ASN A 460 13.16 87.96 15.81
C ASN A 460 12.50 89.33 15.54
N TYR A 461 11.52 89.36 14.63
CA TYR A 461 10.72 90.54 14.30
C TYR A 461 9.26 90.12 14.04
N VAL A 462 8.29 90.80 14.62
CA VAL A 462 6.87 90.47 14.45
C VAL A 462 6.12 91.66 13.86
N GLU A 463 5.30 91.42 12.85
CA GLU A 463 4.43 92.43 12.23
C GLU A 463 2.98 91.94 12.15
N ARG A 464 2.03 92.85 12.40
CA ARG A 464 0.59 92.58 12.33
C ARG A 464 0.09 92.82 10.91
N LEU A 465 -0.44 91.79 10.25
CA LEU A 465 -1.09 91.94 8.94
C LEU A 465 -2.61 91.85 9.07
N THR A 466 -3.28 92.92 8.65
CA THR A 466 -4.75 92.93 8.53
C THR A 466 -5.21 92.11 7.31
N PRO A 467 -6.51 91.82 7.14
CA PRO A 467 -6.98 91.03 6.00
C PRO A 467 -6.71 91.75 4.68
N LYS A 468 -6.16 91.04 3.68
CA LYS A 468 -5.77 91.61 2.36
C LYS A 468 -4.70 92.71 2.45
N ASP A 469 -3.81 92.58 3.42
CA ASP A 469 -2.75 93.53 3.73
C ASP A 469 -1.37 92.98 3.34
N THR A 470 -0.43 93.89 3.07
CA THR A 470 0.92 93.55 2.61
C THR A 470 1.93 94.39 3.37
N ILE A 471 2.98 93.75 3.86
CA ILE A 471 4.18 94.41 4.37
C ILE A 471 5.34 94.19 3.42
N THR A 472 6.10 95.25 3.14
CA THR A 472 7.43 95.16 2.53
C THR A 472 8.44 95.75 3.50
N LEU A 473 9.38 94.94 3.95
CA LEU A 473 10.41 95.33 4.91
C LEU A 473 11.80 95.29 4.27
N LEU A 474 12.61 96.31 4.60
CA LEU A 474 14.03 96.29 4.30
C LEU A 474 14.72 95.50 5.41
N THR A 475 15.32 94.35 5.06
CA THR A 475 15.89 93.41 6.03
C THR A 475 16.94 94.05 6.93
N SER A 476 17.74 94.98 6.40
CA SER A 476 18.76 95.74 7.16
C SER A 476 18.19 96.78 8.13
N THR A 477 16.91 97.15 8.00
CA THR A 477 16.24 98.06 8.94
C THR A 477 15.65 97.31 10.12
N VAL A 478 15.09 96.12 9.88
CA VAL A 478 14.54 95.28 10.95
C VAL A 478 15.64 94.52 11.68
N ASN A 479 16.59 93.93 10.95
CA ASN A 479 17.77 93.27 11.47
C ASN A 479 19.03 94.14 11.18
N PRO A 480 19.47 94.97 12.13
CA PRO A 480 20.59 95.90 11.91
C PRO A 480 21.96 95.22 11.86
N ALA A 481 22.04 93.89 12.08
CA ALA A 481 23.29 93.16 11.95
C ALA A 481 23.77 93.18 10.49
N LEU A 482 25.04 93.53 10.29
CA LEU A 482 25.69 93.54 8.98
C LEU A 482 26.16 92.13 8.62
N GLY A 483 25.20 91.26 8.31
CA GLY A 483 25.42 89.86 7.98
C GLY A 483 24.62 89.39 6.77
N GLN A 484 24.72 88.10 6.48
CA GLN A 484 23.95 87.38 5.47
C GLN A 484 23.42 86.11 6.11
N GLY A 485 22.37 85.53 5.55
CA GLY A 485 21.80 84.28 6.05
C GLY A 485 20.45 84.00 5.40
N TYR A 486 19.62 83.21 6.07
CA TYR A 486 18.24 82.95 5.66
C TYR A 486 17.26 83.47 6.71
N ALA A 487 15.99 83.55 6.35
CA ALA A 487 14.94 83.83 7.31
C ALA A 487 13.73 82.97 7.01
N TYR A 488 12.87 82.78 7.99
CA TYR A 488 11.55 82.24 7.73
C TYR A 488 10.51 83.05 8.50
N ALA A 489 9.27 83.03 8.03
CA ALA A 489 8.17 83.78 8.61
C ALA A 489 6.96 82.87 8.78
N TYR A 490 6.38 82.82 9.96
CA TYR A 490 5.22 81.97 10.23
C TYR A 490 4.06 82.74 10.86
N ALA A 491 2.85 82.20 10.68
CA ALA A 491 1.62 82.77 11.21
C ALA A 491 1.48 82.50 12.72
N GLN A 492 1.20 83.56 13.48
CA GLN A 492 0.97 83.51 14.92
C GLN A 492 -0.40 84.10 15.31
N ASN A 493 -0.99 83.51 16.34
CA ASN A 493 -2.21 84.02 16.94
C ASN A 493 -1.98 85.39 17.61
N THR A 494 -2.76 86.38 17.21
CA THR A 494 -2.65 87.77 17.70
C THR A 494 -2.86 87.99 19.20
N GLN A 495 -3.39 86.99 19.92
CA GLN A 495 -3.68 87.06 21.35
C GLN A 495 -2.72 86.22 22.19
N THR A 496 -2.39 85.01 21.74
CA THR A 496 -1.55 84.07 22.49
C THR A 496 -0.09 84.09 22.05
N GLY A 497 0.21 84.58 20.85
CA GLY A 497 1.55 84.52 20.25
C GLY A 497 1.97 83.12 19.81
N GLN A 498 1.07 82.14 19.86
CA GLN A 498 1.37 80.76 19.45
C GLN A 498 1.30 80.62 17.92
N PRO A 499 2.16 79.78 17.31
CA PRO A 499 2.06 79.41 15.91
C PRO A 499 0.70 78.79 15.59
N VAL A 500 0.11 79.13 14.43
CA VAL A 500 -1.21 78.61 14.03
C VAL A 500 -1.30 78.30 12.54
N VAL A 501 -2.17 77.35 12.20
CA VAL A 501 -2.54 77.04 10.81
C VAL A 501 -3.32 78.22 10.22
N PHE A 502 -2.82 78.79 9.13
CA PHE A 502 -3.44 79.91 8.43
C PHE A 502 -3.54 79.70 6.92
N ASN A 503 -2.54 79.11 6.25
CA ASN A 503 -2.53 78.74 4.82
C ASN A 503 -3.00 79.86 3.86
N HIS A 504 -2.61 81.10 4.18
CA HIS A 504 -3.02 82.32 3.46
C HIS A 504 -1.91 83.38 3.42
N LEU A 505 -0.66 83.01 3.73
CA LEU A 505 0.50 83.87 3.53
C LEU A 505 1.14 83.57 2.18
N ILE A 506 1.50 84.62 1.46
CA ILE A 506 2.37 84.55 0.29
C ILE A 506 3.52 85.53 0.48
N GLY A 507 4.70 85.23 -0.06
CA GLY A 507 5.85 86.11 0.09
C GLY A 507 6.88 86.01 -1.01
N GLN A 508 7.74 87.02 -1.07
CA GLN A 508 8.82 87.13 -2.05
C GLN A 508 10.01 87.88 -1.43
N ALA A 509 11.22 87.40 -1.71
CA ALA A 509 12.48 88.10 -1.47
C ALA A 509 12.96 88.81 -2.75
N LEU A 510 13.34 90.07 -2.61
CA LEU A 510 13.89 90.89 -3.69
C LEU A 510 15.29 91.37 -3.29
N ALA A 511 16.30 91.01 -4.09
CA ALA A 511 17.68 91.43 -3.89
C ALA A 511 18.09 92.53 -4.89
N ILE A 512 18.73 93.57 -4.36
CA ILE A 512 19.15 94.75 -5.12
C ILE A 512 20.63 95.04 -4.77
N ASP A 513 21.46 95.06 -5.81
CA ASP A 513 22.86 95.48 -5.70
C ASP A 513 22.99 96.98 -6.04
N GLY A 514 23.39 97.78 -5.05
CA GLY A 514 23.49 99.23 -5.17
C GLY A 514 22.14 99.95 -5.21
N ILE A 515 22.14 101.21 -5.70
CA ILE A 515 20.95 102.10 -5.63
C ILE A 515 20.10 102.05 -6.92
N THR A 516 20.60 101.49 -8.03
CA THR A 516 19.92 101.58 -9.35
C THR A 516 19.85 100.27 -10.15
N SER A 517 20.30 99.14 -9.61
CA SER A 517 20.37 97.86 -10.34
C SER A 517 19.60 96.77 -9.61
N PHE A 518 18.52 96.28 -10.22
CA PHE A 518 17.85 95.05 -9.79
C PHE A 518 18.80 93.87 -10.02
N GLU A 519 18.89 92.96 -9.04
CA GLU A 519 19.71 91.75 -9.17
C GLU A 519 18.82 90.54 -9.51
N TYR A 520 17.97 90.11 -8.57
CA TYR A 520 17.02 89.00 -8.75
C TYR A 520 15.84 89.11 -7.76
N ALA A 521 14.77 88.39 -8.04
CA ALA A 521 13.68 88.12 -7.11
C ALA A 521 13.53 86.60 -6.96
N LEU A 522 13.11 86.15 -5.79
CA LEU A 522 12.87 84.75 -5.47
C LEU A 522 11.62 84.67 -4.61
N ASP A 523 10.64 83.88 -5.01
CA ASP A 523 9.44 83.66 -4.22
C ASP A 523 9.81 82.89 -2.94
N ALA A 524 9.06 83.14 -1.85
CA ALA A 524 9.29 82.43 -0.60
C ALA A 524 8.81 80.99 -0.74
N VAL A 525 9.58 80.04 -0.22
CA VAL A 525 9.18 78.63 -0.18
C VAL A 525 8.04 78.51 0.81
N SER A 526 6.92 77.95 0.37
CA SER A 526 5.69 77.92 1.16
C SER A 526 5.46 76.54 1.77
N PHE A 527 5.27 76.52 3.09
CA PHE A 527 4.90 75.33 3.85
C PHE A 527 3.47 75.52 4.39
N GLU A 528 2.58 74.61 3.99
CA GLU A 528 1.22 74.54 4.52
C GLU A 528 1.27 74.07 5.98
N GLY A 529 0.46 74.65 6.84
CA GLY A 529 0.27 74.18 8.21
C GLY A 529 -0.77 73.07 8.22
N ILE A 530 -0.48 72.00 8.95
CA ILE A 530 -1.31 70.81 9.09
C ILE A 530 -2.13 70.93 10.39
N GLY A 531 -3.41 70.59 10.34
CA GLY A 531 -4.30 70.64 11.50
C GLY A 531 -5.77 70.75 11.15
N ASN A 532 -6.62 70.66 12.18
CA ASN A 532 -8.09 70.63 12.07
C ASN A 532 -8.75 71.99 11.70
N GLY A 533 -8.14 72.74 10.79
CA GLY A 533 -8.67 73.98 10.20
C GLY A 533 -7.96 75.27 10.66
N PRO A 534 -8.32 76.43 10.09
CA PRO A 534 -7.64 77.69 10.36
C PRO A 534 -7.70 78.10 11.84
N GLY A 535 -6.53 78.43 12.41
CA GLY A 535 -6.37 78.88 13.79
C GLY A 535 -6.04 77.78 14.79
N THR A 536 -5.94 76.50 14.37
CA THR A 536 -5.37 75.44 15.21
C THR A 536 -3.90 75.72 15.48
N ILE A 537 -3.42 75.35 16.67
CA ILE A 537 -2.00 75.46 17.03
C ILE A 537 -1.24 74.43 16.19
N THR A 538 -0.10 74.81 15.60
CA THR A 538 0.74 73.89 14.84
C THR A 538 1.71 73.11 15.73
N ASP A 539 2.17 73.73 16.82
CA ASP A 539 3.05 73.17 17.88
C ASP A 539 2.32 72.02 18.61
N LEU A 540 2.39 70.81 18.04
CA LEU A 540 1.56 69.65 18.41
C LEU A 540 2.19 68.87 19.58
N ASP A 541 3.52 68.76 19.56
CA ASP A 541 4.31 68.08 20.59
C ASP A 541 4.67 69.01 21.77
N GLY A 542 4.50 70.32 21.60
CA GLY A 542 4.70 71.34 22.62
C GLY A 542 6.17 71.68 22.88
N ASP A 543 7.06 71.33 21.96
CA ASP A 543 8.50 71.57 22.06
C ASP A 543 8.87 73.01 21.63
N GLY A 544 7.94 73.68 20.93
CA GLY A 544 8.05 75.07 20.52
C GLY A 544 8.88 75.32 19.26
N ARG A 545 9.22 74.29 18.49
CA ARG A 545 9.88 74.36 17.18
C ARG A 545 8.84 74.43 16.06
N ARG A 546 9.29 74.25 14.82
CA ARG A 546 8.44 74.26 13.62
C ARG A 546 8.90 73.10 12.78
N ASP A 547 8.17 72.01 12.89
CA ASP A 547 8.57 70.76 12.30
C ASP A 547 7.93 70.60 10.93
N LEU A 548 8.76 70.18 9.98
CA LEU A 548 8.44 69.96 8.57
C LEU A 548 8.32 68.45 8.35
N ASP A 549 7.48 67.82 9.16
CA ASP A 549 7.35 66.37 9.37
C ASP A 549 6.00 65.81 8.92
N ASN A 550 5.15 66.65 8.31
CA ASN A 550 3.76 66.37 7.95
C ASN A 550 2.79 66.25 9.14
N LEU A 551 3.23 66.53 10.38
CA LEU A 551 2.36 66.65 11.56
C LEU A 551 2.03 68.11 11.87
N GLU A 552 3.04 68.98 11.82
CA GLU A 552 2.84 70.42 12.08
C GLU A 552 2.75 71.25 10.80
N TYR A 553 3.70 71.05 9.90
CA TYR A 553 3.76 71.67 8.58
C TYR A 553 4.02 70.61 7.50
N ALA A 554 3.73 70.97 6.26
CA ALA A 554 4.02 70.14 5.10
C ALA A 554 5.50 69.69 5.11
N PRO A 555 5.78 68.44 4.70
CA PRO A 555 7.09 67.86 4.85
C PRO A 555 8.17 68.59 4.04
N ALA A 556 9.41 68.48 4.49
CA ALA A 556 10.57 69.05 3.80
C ALA A 556 10.90 68.22 2.54
N PRO A 557 11.53 68.82 1.51
CA PRO A 557 11.95 68.08 0.33
C PRO A 557 13.04 67.08 0.66
N ASP A 558 13.00 65.93 -0.01
CA ASP A 558 14.03 64.92 0.08
C ASP A 558 15.17 65.21 -0.90
N GLU A 559 14.81 65.32 -2.18
CA GLU A 559 15.73 65.68 -3.25
C GLU A 559 15.40 67.06 -3.82
N ILE A 560 16.46 67.80 -4.15
CA ILE A 560 16.37 69.10 -4.80
C ILE A 560 16.95 69.01 -6.21
N LEU A 561 16.11 69.28 -7.22
CA LEU A 561 16.51 69.33 -8.61
C LEU A 561 16.58 70.78 -9.10
N ILE A 562 17.75 71.17 -9.59
CA ILE A 562 17.96 72.47 -10.22
C ILE A 562 18.05 72.23 -11.73
N PRO A 563 17.09 72.74 -12.52
CA PRO A 563 16.88 72.32 -13.91
C PRO A 563 17.96 72.82 -14.86
N ARG A 564 18.78 73.79 -14.43
CA ARG A 564 19.89 74.31 -15.21
C ARG A 564 20.96 74.98 -14.37
N PHE A 565 22.19 75.00 -14.86
CA PHE A 565 23.24 75.94 -14.51
C PHE A 565 24.03 76.34 -15.76
N LEU A 566 24.62 77.53 -15.78
CA LEU A 566 25.59 77.91 -16.82
C LEU A 566 27.01 77.49 -16.44
N GLY A 567 27.79 77.01 -17.40
CA GLY A 567 29.23 76.76 -17.24
C GLY A 567 29.95 77.99 -16.68
N GLN A 568 30.65 77.82 -15.56
CA GLN A 568 31.23 78.96 -14.85
C GLN A 568 32.40 79.55 -15.63
N THR A 569 32.40 80.88 -15.82
CA THR A 569 33.44 81.65 -16.52
C THR A 569 33.78 82.93 -15.75
N ALA A 570 34.63 83.80 -16.30
CA ALA A 570 34.85 85.13 -15.71
C ALA A 570 33.60 86.03 -15.75
N ASN A 571 32.63 85.74 -16.62
CA ASN A 571 31.37 86.49 -16.74
C ASN A 571 30.19 85.75 -16.09
N SER A 572 30.17 84.41 -16.12
CA SER A 572 29.15 83.57 -15.49
C SER A 572 29.63 83.14 -14.11
N ALA A 573 29.12 83.79 -13.05
CA ALA A 573 29.60 83.63 -11.68
C ALA A 573 28.46 83.34 -10.71
N SER A 574 27.80 82.21 -10.92
CA SER A 574 26.58 81.80 -10.23
C SER A 574 26.88 81.33 -8.82
N GLU A 575 25.87 81.41 -7.95
CA GLU A 575 25.98 81.09 -6.52
C GLU A 575 24.91 80.08 -6.13
N LEU A 576 25.28 79.10 -5.30
CA LEU A 576 24.33 78.21 -4.64
C LEU A 576 24.15 78.65 -3.19
N VAL A 577 22.90 78.67 -2.76
CA VAL A 577 22.50 78.96 -1.39
C VAL A 577 22.02 77.67 -0.75
N PHE A 578 22.74 77.21 0.26
CA PHE A 578 22.41 76.05 1.07
C PHE A 578 21.77 76.52 2.38
N VAL A 579 20.62 75.94 2.72
CA VAL A 579 19.90 76.12 3.97
C VAL A 579 19.78 74.76 4.64
N ASP A 580 20.16 74.70 5.91
CA ASP A 580 19.95 73.54 6.76
C ASP A 580 18.53 73.59 7.34
N LEU A 581 17.74 72.55 7.07
CA LEU A 581 16.37 72.41 7.57
C LEU A 581 16.24 71.31 8.63
N THR A 582 17.32 70.64 9.04
CA THR A 582 17.28 69.51 10.00
C THR A 582 18.19 69.73 11.19
N GLY A 583 19.30 70.42 10.95
CA GLY A 583 20.39 70.65 11.87
C GLY A 583 20.40 72.05 12.47
N GLY A 584 20.73 72.09 13.75
CA GLY A 584 20.99 73.31 14.48
C GLY A 584 22.40 73.88 14.26
N PRO A 585 22.78 74.96 14.97
CA PRO A 585 24.15 75.51 14.96
C PRO A 585 25.24 74.50 15.36
N ALA A 586 24.84 73.40 16.03
CA ALA A 586 25.72 72.34 16.50
C ALA A 586 25.98 71.23 15.47
N PHE A 587 25.28 71.25 14.34
CA PHE A 587 25.33 70.20 13.32
C PHE A 587 26.19 70.65 12.13
N GLN A 588 26.85 69.69 11.51
CA GLN A 588 27.41 69.84 10.17
C GLN A 588 26.64 68.92 9.23
N VAL A 589 26.13 69.49 8.14
CA VAL A 589 25.34 68.75 7.14
C VAL A 589 26.24 68.40 5.97
N LEU A 590 26.19 67.14 5.58
CA LEU A 590 26.82 66.60 4.39
C LEU A 590 25.74 66.37 3.33
N VAL A 591 25.94 67.00 2.17
CA VAL A 591 25.03 66.93 1.02
C VAL A 591 25.75 66.21 -0.11
N ASP A 592 25.10 65.20 -0.68
CA ASP A 592 25.53 64.57 -1.91
C ASP A 592 24.96 65.35 -3.09
N TYR A 593 25.76 65.55 -4.14
CA TYR A 593 25.30 66.21 -5.35
C TYR A 593 25.69 65.40 -6.58
N LEU A 594 24.81 65.41 -7.57
CA LEU A 594 25.00 64.74 -8.85
C LEU A 594 24.75 65.76 -9.97
N VAL A 595 25.83 66.12 -10.66
CA VAL A 595 25.82 67.08 -11.78
C VAL A 595 25.73 66.31 -13.08
N PHE A 596 24.84 66.72 -13.96
CA PHE A 596 24.75 66.21 -15.32
C PHE A 596 25.08 67.34 -16.28
N ASN A 597 26.00 67.10 -17.21
CA ASN A 597 26.07 67.95 -18.40
C ASN A 597 24.89 67.60 -19.34
N ASP A 598 24.66 68.44 -20.34
CA ASP A 598 23.65 68.23 -21.36
C ASP A 598 23.89 67.00 -22.26
N ASN A 599 25.11 66.44 -22.25
CA ASN A 599 25.50 65.21 -22.94
C ASN A 599 25.37 63.95 -22.05
N GLU A 600 24.54 64.05 -21.00
CA GLU A 600 24.19 62.98 -20.07
C GLU A 600 25.38 62.35 -19.30
N GLU A 601 26.54 63.02 -19.25
CA GLU A 601 27.66 62.63 -18.39
C GLU A 601 27.45 63.14 -16.97
N ALA A 602 27.47 62.20 -16.01
CA ALA A 602 27.21 62.46 -14.60
C ALA A 602 28.50 62.59 -13.77
N PHE A 603 28.54 63.57 -12.88
CA PHE A 603 29.63 63.82 -11.94
C PHE A 603 29.08 63.98 -10.53
N SER A 604 29.47 63.08 -9.63
CA SER A 604 29.06 63.12 -8.22
C SER A 604 30.11 63.82 -7.35
N GLY A 605 29.66 64.41 -6.25
CA GLY A 605 30.54 64.81 -5.16
C GLY A 605 29.75 65.05 -3.88
N GLN A 606 30.45 65.54 -2.86
CA GLN A 606 29.84 65.86 -1.57
C GLN A 606 30.26 67.26 -1.15
N HIS A 607 29.34 68.00 -0.52
CA HIS A 607 29.62 69.30 0.06
C HIS A 607 29.17 69.34 1.50
N GLN A 608 29.96 70.01 2.33
CA GLN A 608 29.71 70.12 3.75
C GLN A 608 29.52 71.58 4.15
N PHE A 609 28.44 71.86 4.88
CA PHE A 609 28.16 73.19 5.41
C PHE A 609 27.55 73.13 6.81
N ASN A 610 27.36 74.29 7.45
CA ASN A 610 26.72 74.41 8.76
C ASN A 610 25.70 75.55 8.68
N CYS A 611 24.44 75.26 9.03
CA CYS A 611 23.29 76.17 9.11
C CYS A 611 22.91 76.86 7.79
N TRP A 612 23.83 77.62 7.19
CA TRP A 612 23.61 78.34 5.95
C TRP A 612 24.93 78.62 5.25
N GLN A 613 24.97 78.48 3.93
CA GLN A 613 26.12 78.89 3.14
C GLN A 613 25.71 79.38 1.76
N CYS A 614 26.22 80.54 1.35
CA CYS A 614 26.21 80.98 -0.03
C CYS A 614 27.60 80.80 -0.62
N ILE A 615 27.75 79.92 -1.61
CA ILE A 615 29.04 79.58 -2.23
C ILE A 615 28.98 79.80 -3.75
N PRO A 616 30.02 80.39 -4.37
CA PRO A 616 30.12 80.39 -5.82
C PRO A 616 30.21 78.97 -6.36
N VAL A 617 29.44 78.65 -7.40
CA VAL A 617 29.35 77.30 -7.96
C VAL A 617 30.72 76.77 -8.41
N SER A 618 31.60 77.65 -8.89
CA SER A 618 32.99 77.32 -9.25
C SER A 618 33.88 76.84 -8.10
N GLN A 619 33.50 77.12 -6.84
CA GLN A 619 34.20 76.65 -5.64
C GLN A 619 33.63 75.33 -5.10
N LEU A 620 32.42 74.95 -5.53
CA LEU A 620 31.81 73.67 -5.17
C LEU A 620 32.54 72.52 -5.85
N SER A 621 32.66 72.60 -7.18
CA SER A 621 33.38 71.59 -7.96
C SER A 621 33.86 72.12 -9.31
N GLY A 622 34.93 71.51 -9.82
CA GLY A 622 35.40 71.77 -11.19
C GLY A 622 34.42 71.30 -12.26
N SER A 623 33.48 70.39 -11.93
CA SER A 623 32.46 69.90 -12.87
C SER A 623 31.50 70.99 -13.38
N PHE A 624 31.38 72.11 -12.67
CA PHE A 624 30.59 73.26 -13.11
C PHE A 624 31.38 74.25 -13.97
N SER A 625 32.69 74.07 -14.14
CA SER A 625 33.52 74.99 -14.93
C SER A 625 33.24 74.82 -16.42
N ASN A 626 33.06 75.94 -17.13
CA ASN A 626 32.90 75.90 -18.59
C ASN A 626 34.11 75.24 -19.27
N ASP A 627 35.32 75.47 -18.76
CA ASP A 627 36.54 74.87 -19.33
C ASP A 627 36.57 73.34 -19.14
N PHE A 628 36.01 72.84 -18.03
CA PHE A 628 35.94 71.41 -17.74
C PHE A 628 34.93 70.75 -18.67
N LEU A 629 33.70 71.29 -18.73
CA LEU A 629 32.64 70.81 -19.60
C LEU A 629 33.08 70.84 -21.07
N TRP A 630 33.62 71.97 -21.55
CA TRP A 630 34.01 72.11 -22.94
C TRP A 630 35.19 71.21 -23.37
N ASN A 631 36.23 71.07 -22.53
CA ASN A 631 37.48 70.42 -22.94
C ASN A 631 37.63 68.98 -22.47
N LEU A 632 36.90 68.55 -21.44
CA LEU A 632 37.13 67.27 -20.75
C LEU A 632 35.93 66.32 -20.83
N THR A 633 34.77 66.77 -21.30
CA THR A 633 33.60 65.92 -21.58
C THR A 633 33.32 65.86 -23.09
N THR A 634 32.40 64.99 -23.50
CA THR A 634 31.78 65.14 -24.82
C THR A 634 31.00 66.47 -24.89
N ASN A 635 30.97 67.09 -26.07
CA ASN A 635 30.49 68.47 -26.27
C ASN A 635 29.61 68.57 -27.52
N ASP A 636 28.50 69.32 -27.43
CA ASP A 636 27.75 69.84 -28.57
C ASP A 636 28.00 71.35 -28.73
N GLN A 637 28.58 71.74 -29.87
CA GLN A 637 28.92 73.13 -30.16
C GLN A 637 27.71 74.08 -30.22
N ASN A 638 26.47 73.57 -30.22
CA ASN A 638 25.24 74.36 -30.19
C ASN A 638 24.33 74.05 -29.00
N GLU A 639 24.89 73.58 -27.87
CA GLU A 639 24.16 73.36 -26.62
C GLU A 639 23.27 74.57 -26.27
N ILE A 640 23.86 75.76 -26.13
CA ILE A 640 23.10 77.01 -26.10
C ILE A 640 22.97 77.58 -27.50
N GLN A 641 21.76 77.47 -28.06
CA GLN A 641 21.41 78.09 -29.33
C GLN A 641 21.67 79.61 -29.30
N GLY A 642 22.70 80.06 -30.02
CA GLY A 642 23.09 81.47 -30.12
C GLY A 642 24.26 81.91 -29.23
N LEU A 643 24.81 81.02 -28.40
CA LEU A 643 26.02 81.27 -27.59
C LEU A 643 27.01 80.07 -27.68
N PRO A 644 27.60 79.83 -28.87
CA PRO A 644 28.57 78.74 -29.02
C PRO A 644 29.81 78.99 -28.15
N GLY A 645 30.24 78.00 -27.38
CA GLY A 645 31.36 78.13 -26.43
C GLY A 645 30.97 78.14 -24.96
N GLN A 646 29.68 78.21 -24.66
CA GLN A 646 29.14 78.24 -23.31
C GLN A 646 28.35 76.95 -23.05
N GLU A 647 28.79 76.19 -22.06
CA GLU A 647 28.17 74.92 -21.70
C GLU A 647 27.10 75.10 -20.62
N THR A 648 26.23 74.11 -20.44
CA THR A 648 25.18 74.03 -19.42
C THR A 648 25.07 72.61 -18.85
N GLY A 649 24.12 72.44 -17.94
CA GLY A 649 23.82 71.17 -17.31
C GLY A 649 22.77 71.37 -16.23
N TRP A 650 22.42 70.32 -15.51
CA TRP A 650 21.51 70.36 -14.37
C TRP A 650 22.13 69.62 -13.17
N VAL A 651 21.58 69.83 -11.97
CA VAL A 651 22.15 69.23 -10.76
C VAL A 651 21.04 68.77 -9.81
N ARG A 652 21.26 67.60 -9.22
CA ARG A 652 20.50 67.07 -8.08
C ARG A 652 21.31 67.26 -6.79
N PHE A 653 20.64 67.64 -5.71
CA PHE A 653 21.16 67.64 -4.34
C PHE A 653 20.33 66.74 -3.46
N ASP A 654 20.98 66.08 -2.52
CA ASP A 654 20.41 65.04 -1.66
C ASP A 654 21.09 65.07 -0.28
N GLY A 655 20.30 65.02 0.79
CA GLY A 655 20.77 65.03 2.16
C GLY A 655 21.43 63.70 2.50
N ARG A 656 22.71 63.68 2.89
CA ARG A 656 23.35 62.42 3.30
C ARG A 656 23.26 62.20 4.80
N GLN A 657 23.91 63.06 5.56
CA GLN A 657 24.03 62.94 7.02
C GLN A 657 24.23 64.31 7.65
N ALA A 658 23.53 64.57 8.75
CA ALA A 658 23.80 65.68 9.65
C ALA A 658 24.37 65.14 10.95
N PHE A 659 25.58 65.55 11.32
CA PHE A 659 26.24 65.04 12.53
C PHE A 659 26.62 66.16 13.49
N SER A 660 26.41 65.88 14.77
CA SER A 660 26.90 66.66 15.90
C SER A 660 27.93 65.84 16.70
N ASN A 661 28.39 66.37 17.83
CA ASN A 661 29.24 65.60 18.75
C ASN A 661 28.49 64.47 19.50
N PHE A 662 27.16 64.38 19.38
CA PHE A 662 26.32 63.49 20.20
C PHE A 662 25.36 62.63 19.38
N THR A 663 24.89 63.12 18.23
CA THR A 663 23.88 62.45 17.39
C THR A 663 24.26 62.55 15.93
N VAL A 664 23.88 61.54 15.15
CA VAL A 664 23.88 61.57 13.68
C VAL A 664 22.43 61.42 13.25
N ILE A 665 21.99 62.30 12.37
CA ILE A 665 20.70 62.23 11.69
C ILE A 665 21.04 61.81 10.26
N ASP A 666 20.56 60.64 9.87
CA ASP A 666 20.68 60.16 8.50
C ASP A 666 19.62 60.86 7.65
N ASP A 667 19.98 61.16 6.41
CA ASP A 667 19.11 61.83 5.44
C ASP A 667 18.48 63.13 5.96
N PRO A 668 19.29 64.18 6.20
CA PRO A 668 18.78 65.45 6.67
C PRO A 668 18.13 66.26 5.55
N ALA A 669 16.95 66.81 5.82
CA ALA A 669 16.30 67.82 5.01
C ALA A 669 17.18 69.06 4.83
N ILE A 670 17.31 69.47 3.57
CA ILE A 670 18.07 70.63 3.13
C ILE A 670 17.24 71.44 2.13
N TYR A 671 17.62 72.71 1.95
CA TYR A 671 17.11 73.50 0.84
C TYR A 671 18.25 74.13 0.06
N VAL A 672 18.23 73.95 -1.27
CA VAL A 672 19.28 74.48 -2.15
C VAL A 672 18.66 75.31 -3.26
N VAL A 673 19.12 76.56 -3.41
CA VAL A 673 18.66 77.45 -4.47
C VAL A 673 19.83 77.97 -5.29
N LEU A 674 19.68 77.96 -6.61
CA LEU A 674 20.64 78.56 -7.54
C LEU A 674 20.27 80.03 -7.83
N ILE A 675 21.24 80.91 -7.62
CA ILE A 675 21.21 82.28 -8.12
C ILE A 675 22.15 82.33 -9.32
N GLU A 676 21.58 82.24 -10.51
CA GLU A 676 22.30 82.28 -11.78
C GLU A 676 22.76 83.72 -12.06
N ARG A 677 24.05 83.92 -12.35
CA ARG A 677 24.61 85.24 -12.65
C ARG A 677 25.39 85.22 -13.95
N ASN A 678 25.12 86.17 -14.83
CA ASN A 678 25.89 86.38 -16.07
C ASN A 678 26.11 87.88 -16.31
N GLY A 679 27.34 88.34 -16.09
CA GLY A 679 27.73 89.74 -16.17
C GLY A 679 27.03 90.58 -15.10
N SER A 680 26.16 91.51 -15.54
CA SER A 680 25.39 92.40 -14.65
C SER A 680 23.95 91.92 -14.41
N TYR A 681 23.58 90.75 -14.93
CA TYR A 681 22.25 90.18 -14.78
C TYR A 681 22.28 88.98 -13.84
N ALA A 682 21.24 88.85 -13.02
CA ALA A 682 21.01 87.65 -12.25
C ALA A 682 19.55 87.20 -12.36
N ALA A 683 19.32 85.93 -12.09
CA ALA A 683 18.00 85.34 -11.97
C ALA A 683 18.04 84.25 -10.91
N ALA A 684 16.94 84.07 -10.19
CA ALA A 684 16.73 82.99 -9.25
C ALA A 684 15.32 82.45 -9.47
N ASP A 685 15.13 81.17 -9.23
CA ASP A 685 13.83 80.50 -9.26
C ASP A 685 13.80 79.47 -8.14
N LEU A 686 12.60 79.05 -7.74
CA LEU A 686 12.48 77.93 -6.81
C LEU A 686 12.94 76.64 -7.51
N PRO A 687 13.66 75.76 -6.79
CA PRO A 687 14.04 74.47 -7.35
C PRO A 687 12.81 73.55 -7.49
N PHE A 688 12.98 72.45 -8.22
CA PHE A 688 12.02 71.36 -8.21
C PHE A 688 12.32 70.45 -7.02
N GLU A 689 11.27 70.09 -6.29
CA GLU A 689 11.34 69.21 -5.12
C GLU A 689 10.84 67.83 -5.52
N VAL A 690 11.59 66.79 -5.17
CA VAL A 690 11.25 65.39 -5.44
C VAL A 690 11.24 64.62 -4.14
N CYS A 691 10.15 63.87 -3.94
CA CYS A 691 9.80 63.22 -2.68
C CYS A 691 9.73 64.22 -1.50
N SER A 692 9.36 63.70 -0.35
CA SER A 692 9.35 64.46 0.89
C SER A 692 9.85 63.61 2.03
N GLN A 693 10.49 64.23 3.01
CA GLN A 693 11.01 63.57 4.19
C GLN A 693 10.56 64.29 5.45
N THR A 694 10.58 63.55 6.58
CA THR A 694 10.07 64.04 7.86
C THR A 694 11.15 64.56 8.80
N ASN A 695 12.44 64.43 8.45
CA ASN A 695 13.53 64.87 9.32
C ASN A 695 13.70 66.40 9.40
N GLY A 696 12.86 67.17 8.69
CA GLY A 696 12.94 68.62 8.70
C GLY A 696 12.44 69.22 10.01
N SER A 697 13.30 69.96 10.71
CA SER A 697 12.94 70.81 11.85
C SER A 697 13.62 72.18 11.71
N LEU A 698 12.81 73.23 11.66
CA LEU A 698 13.31 74.59 11.71
C LEU A 698 13.58 74.96 13.18
N LEU A 699 14.87 75.15 13.51
CA LEU A 699 15.43 75.56 14.81
C LEU A 699 15.80 74.45 15.83
N PRO A 700 16.57 73.41 15.49
CA PRO A 700 17.12 72.56 16.55
C PRO A 700 18.16 73.34 17.36
N ILE A 701 17.87 73.67 18.63
CA ILE A 701 18.82 74.43 19.47
C ILE A 701 19.77 73.46 20.22
N GLY A 702 19.36 72.20 20.38
CA GLY A 702 20.09 71.19 21.12
C GLY A 702 21.16 70.46 20.29
N PRO A 703 22.24 69.97 20.91
CA PRO A 703 23.23 69.12 20.24
C PRO A 703 22.70 67.71 19.93
N LEU A 704 21.51 67.36 20.43
CA LEU A 704 20.83 66.10 20.14
C LEU A 704 19.89 66.17 18.93
N GLY A 705 19.71 67.36 18.33
CA GLY A 705 18.78 67.57 17.22
C GLY A 705 17.37 67.88 17.73
N ASP A 706 16.37 67.59 16.89
CA ASP A 706 15.04 67.32 17.41
C ASP A 706 14.97 65.96 18.07
N GLN A 707 14.31 65.92 19.22
CA GLN A 707 13.98 64.66 19.87
C GLN A 707 12.47 64.59 19.90
N GLU A 708 11.90 64.15 18.79
CA GLU A 708 10.51 63.68 18.73
C GLU A 708 10.31 62.46 19.66
#